data_AF-A0A6V7T554-F1
#
_entry.id   AF-A0A6V7T554-F1
#
_cell.length_a   1.000
_cell.length_b   1.000
_cell.length_c   1.000
_cell.angle_alpha   90.00
_cell.angle_beta   90.00
_cell.angle_gamma   90.00
#
_symmetry.space_group_name_H-M   'P 1'
#
loop_
_entity.id
_entity.type
_entity.pdbx_description
1 polymer ?
#
loop_
_entity_poly.entity_id
_entity_poly.type
_entity_poly.pdbx_seq_one_letter_code
_entity_poly.pdbx_strand_id
1 'polypeptide(L)'
;MEGIPNHYKKYYVSHKKIKRIILKMGKKYKKKLEKGLIQNTVKHADKQGIKMLPPFLYNDIISQEIKKVNKFSENKYNEIIKNLVGVYKELKKMKYNNEEFEKKKDIEKILDLIGCDIIHFDFYIQKNFKIIMKLVFFFDKVMNISINQWVLLSLIKEKFCNINIENLIVYLSFLYSLIRSINNSEINDNGKSNNGAPWVPPDTFERVSTKFLIKLDHIIYTKVKIVKHLPYLIFGLSNDDIEQNFMSLIEEEEIKNTKNGYQNKGIINDKRFKKPLKESQQITSVYFDNEDATCFSKRILRYENAQLIRFRWYNDNEHDPKKTIFIERKIHHEEWTGENSTKERFELEQKYVLKYMTGELKIRDYFIKKLNNKKKELYKIAHQRSNTNGETNYVDDKKIKNLEKKTNKNIKLANEIQKMILNNNLEPIIRTSYLRSAFQQSTDNTVRISIDTNISMLNEYIKKREYWCRLSEEVLGKNEVIRLNYGIIEVKLKVNKMPEWITHILNSNESINLYKYSKYQTAMALLHSEKIKYIPIWVYENIHERFKSKSSFSDLTIKDSHGHISDFAHNPDFKGAIKNDNNYNGTIDNSTNQYSHKYGYPSNGYVTDINMSAYNTLERMSELEKTFYWINNKYSKNFKENEKINLIKIDPKINFAAERTFLHYAIVSVYITLLALFLDRYKNKNTNIYLVIILLLITSFSSLISSYFFFLKRNHIIQKRKTGESTTKHRRFDSFYSPLILLVLLLFSIILSIYFNFNLKAKPLI
;
A
#
# COMPACT_ATOMS: atom_id res chain seq x y z
N MET A 1 -2.31 -29.10 3.14
CA MET A 1 -1.00 -29.27 3.80
C MET A 1 0.15 -28.86 2.87
N GLU A 2 -0.13 -28.50 1.62
CA GLU A 2 0.87 -27.90 0.73
C GLU A 2 1.46 -26.62 1.31
N GLY A 3 2.77 -26.49 1.11
CA GLY A 3 3.57 -25.35 1.55
C GLY A 3 4.02 -25.38 3.00
N ILE A 4 3.81 -26.45 3.79
CA ILE A 4 4.37 -26.54 5.15
C ILE A 4 5.80 -27.11 5.08
N PRO A 5 6.81 -26.45 5.68
CA PRO A 5 8.17 -26.98 5.72
C PRO A 5 8.23 -28.32 6.46
N ASN A 6 8.98 -29.28 5.90
CA ASN A 6 9.01 -30.66 6.39
C ASN A 6 9.45 -30.76 7.86
N HIS A 7 10.48 -30.00 8.26
CA HIS A 7 11.05 -30.02 9.61
C HIS A 7 10.10 -29.49 10.68
N TYR A 8 9.14 -28.64 10.34
CA TYR A 8 8.16 -28.11 11.30
C TYR A 8 6.81 -28.86 11.32
N LYS A 9 6.58 -29.83 10.42
CA LYS A 9 5.26 -30.51 10.27
C LYS A 9 4.68 -31.03 11.60
N LYS A 10 5.52 -31.52 12.51
CA LYS A 10 5.10 -32.07 13.81
C LYS A 10 4.43 -31.05 14.73
N TYR A 11 4.78 -29.76 14.59
CA TYR A 11 4.24 -28.68 15.40
C TYR A 11 2.94 -28.09 14.85
N TYR A 12 2.58 -28.38 13.60
CA TYR A 12 1.33 -27.90 13.01
C TYR A 12 0.12 -28.71 13.49
N VAL A 13 -1.07 -28.12 13.36
CA VAL A 13 -2.33 -28.79 13.67
C VAL A 13 -2.53 -30.01 12.77
N SER A 14 -2.90 -31.13 13.38
CA SER A 14 -3.02 -32.45 12.73
C SER A 14 -4.27 -32.57 11.84
N HIS A 15 -4.42 -31.70 10.83
CA HIS A 15 -5.65 -31.56 10.03
C HIS A 15 -6.20 -32.89 9.49
N LYS A 16 -5.37 -33.74 8.88
CA LYS A 16 -5.81 -35.03 8.32
C LYS A 16 -6.33 -35.98 9.41
N LYS A 17 -5.65 -36.02 10.57
CA LYS A 17 -6.02 -36.88 11.71
C LYS A 17 -7.35 -36.43 12.30
N ILE A 18 -7.50 -35.14 12.57
CA ILE A 18 -8.71 -34.55 13.18
C ILE A 18 -9.91 -34.69 12.22
N LYS A 19 -9.73 -34.43 10.92
CA LYS A 19 -10.79 -34.60 9.92
C LYS A 19 -11.34 -36.04 9.90
N ARG A 20 -10.47 -37.05 10.02
CA ARG A 20 -10.89 -38.46 10.13
C ARG A 20 -11.67 -38.73 11.42
N ILE A 21 -11.26 -38.12 12.54
CA ILE A 21 -11.97 -38.24 13.82
C ILE A 21 -13.36 -37.61 13.72
N ILE A 22 -13.49 -36.40 13.16
CA ILE A 22 -14.78 -35.72 12.94
C ILE A 22 -15.72 -36.61 12.11
N LEU A 23 -15.22 -37.21 11.01
CA LEU A 23 -16.03 -38.12 10.19
C LEU A 23 -16.50 -39.36 10.98
N LYS A 24 -15.64 -39.94 11.82
CA LYS A 24 -16.02 -41.07 12.68
C LYS A 24 -17.07 -40.65 13.72
N MET A 25 -16.91 -39.48 14.31
CA MET A 25 -17.87 -38.90 15.27
C MET A 25 -19.23 -38.66 14.62
N GLY A 26 -19.26 -38.01 13.44
CA GLY A 26 -20.49 -37.77 12.69
C GLY A 26 -21.23 -39.07 12.32
N LYS A 27 -20.51 -40.09 11.84
CA LYS A 27 -21.09 -41.42 11.57
C LYS A 27 -21.71 -42.06 12.83
N LYS A 28 -21.01 -41.98 13.97
CA LYS A 28 -21.49 -42.52 15.25
C LYS A 28 -22.70 -41.76 15.77
N TYR A 29 -22.71 -40.43 15.60
CA TYR A 29 -23.81 -39.57 16.00
C TYR A 29 -25.06 -39.80 15.15
N LYS A 30 -24.92 -39.88 13.81
CA LYS A 30 -26.03 -40.19 12.90
C LYS A 30 -26.65 -41.57 13.19
N LYS A 31 -25.84 -42.61 13.38
CA LYS A 31 -26.31 -43.95 13.78
C LYS A 31 -27.06 -43.94 15.12
N LYS A 32 -26.65 -43.09 16.08
CA LYS A 32 -27.36 -42.94 17.36
C LYS A 32 -28.68 -42.20 17.22
N LEU A 33 -28.76 -41.18 16.36
CA LEU A 33 -30.01 -40.49 16.06
C LEU A 33 -31.01 -41.43 15.37
N GLU A 34 -30.55 -42.21 14.39
CA GLU A 34 -31.36 -43.23 13.72
C GLU A 34 -31.86 -44.30 14.71
N LYS A 35 -30.98 -44.81 15.60
CA LYS A 35 -31.39 -45.75 16.66
C LYS A 35 -32.29 -45.12 17.73
N GLY A 36 -32.10 -43.85 18.06
CA GLY A 36 -32.94 -43.11 19.01
C GLY A 36 -34.35 -42.83 18.47
N LEU A 37 -34.49 -42.58 17.16
CA LEU A 37 -35.78 -42.52 16.48
C LEU A 37 -36.50 -43.88 16.52
N ILE A 38 -35.76 -44.99 16.41
CA ILE A 38 -36.29 -46.36 16.51
C ILE A 38 -36.54 -46.79 17.99
N GLN A 39 -35.84 -46.19 18.96
CA GLN A 39 -36.05 -46.45 20.39
C GLN A 39 -37.12 -45.55 21.02
N ASN A 40 -37.53 -44.45 20.38
CA ASN A 40 -38.75 -43.75 20.79
C ASN A 40 -40.04 -44.58 20.53
N THR A 41 -39.94 -45.69 19.80
CA THR A 41 -40.98 -46.73 19.73
C THR A 41 -40.82 -47.86 20.76
N VAL A 42 -39.71 -47.94 21.51
CA VAL A 42 -39.51 -48.97 22.55
C VAL A 42 -38.84 -48.36 23.77
N LYS A 43 -39.64 -48.09 24.80
CA LYS A 43 -39.20 -47.55 26.09
C LYS A 43 -38.17 -48.45 26.80
N HIS A 44 -37.27 -47.76 27.47
CA HIS A 44 -36.47 -48.09 28.66
C HIS A 44 -35.02 -48.60 28.56
N ALA A 45 -34.25 -47.95 29.44
CA ALA A 45 -33.02 -48.33 30.13
C ALA A 45 -31.69 -48.31 29.37
N ASP A 46 -30.83 -47.34 29.73
CA ASP A 46 -29.62 -47.74 30.47
C ASP A 46 -28.95 -46.59 31.23
N LYS A 47 -28.79 -46.83 32.55
CA LYS A 47 -27.93 -46.09 33.48
C LYS A 47 -26.47 -46.55 33.27
N GLN A 48 -25.77 -46.02 32.28
CA GLN A 48 -24.31 -46.11 32.25
C GLN A 48 -23.70 -44.84 31.68
N GLY A 49 -23.12 -44.04 32.59
CA GLY A 49 -22.12 -42.99 32.35
C GLY A 49 -22.49 -41.98 31.27
N ILE A 50 -22.68 -40.72 31.65
CA ILE A 50 -22.88 -39.58 30.74
C ILE A 50 -21.74 -39.56 29.70
N LYS A 51 -21.93 -40.26 28.57
CA LYS A 51 -21.00 -40.26 27.43
C LYS A 51 -21.14 -38.89 26.80
N MET A 52 -20.18 -38.01 27.09
CA MET A 52 -20.16 -36.60 26.69
C MET A 52 -20.66 -36.39 25.27
N LEU A 53 -21.45 -35.33 25.07
CA LEU A 53 -21.99 -34.97 23.77
C LEU A 53 -20.85 -34.71 22.77
N PRO A 54 -21.02 -35.02 21.47
CA PRO A 54 -19.99 -34.84 20.45
C PRO A 54 -19.30 -33.45 20.41
N PRO A 55 -19.97 -32.32 20.72
CA PRO A 55 -19.32 -31.02 20.84
C PRO A 55 -18.22 -30.96 21.91
N PHE A 56 -18.38 -31.63 23.06
CA PHE A 56 -17.37 -31.64 24.12
C PHE A 56 -16.14 -32.44 23.72
N LEU A 57 -16.32 -33.63 23.15
CA LEU A 57 -15.22 -34.45 22.65
C LEU A 57 -14.43 -33.74 21.54
N TYR A 58 -15.12 -32.97 20.69
CA TYR A 58 -14.47 -32.16 19.68
C TYR A 58 -13.71 -30.99 20.31
N ASN A 59 -14.29 -30.32 21.29
CA ASN A 59 -13.65 -29.23 22.01
C ASN A 59 -12.35 -29.70 22.68
N ASP A 60 -12.35 -30.85 23.36
CA ASP A 60 -11.16 -31.41 23.99
C ASP A 60 -10.02 -31.66 23.00
N ILE A 61 -10.33 -32.23 21.82
CA ILE A 61 -9.33 -32.48 20.77
C ILE A 61 -8.76 -31.16 20.25
N ILE A 62 -9.62 -30.17 19.99
CA ILE A 62 -9.18 -28.85 19.50
C ILE A 62 -8.38 -28.12 20.58
N SER A 63 -8.80 -28.15 21.85
CA SER A 63 -8.06 -27.56 22.96
C SER A 63 -6.68 -28.19 23.15
N GLN A 64 -6.53 -29.50 22.95
CA GLN A 64 -5.21 -30.15 22.98
C GLN A 64 -4.30 -29.64 21.85
N GLU A 65 -4.83 -29.49 20.64
CA GLU A 65 -4.08 -28.96 19.50
C GLU A 65 -3.75 -27.47 19.68
N ILE A 66 -4.66 -26.67 20.26
CA ILE A 66 -4.41 -25.27 20.63
C ILE A 66 -3.30 -25.19 21.69
N LYS A 67 -3.32 -26.02 22.74
CA LYS A 67 -2.24 -26.09 23.75
C LYS A 67 -0.89 -26.39 23.12
N LYS A 68 -0.85 -27.33 22.16
CA LYS A 68 0.36 -27.67 21.40
C LYS A 68 0.88 -26.47 20.60
N VAL A 69 -0.01 -25.77 19.90
CA VAL A 69 0.33 -24.58 19.10
C VAL A 69 0.82 -23.44 20.01
N ASN A 70 0.11 -23.16 21.10
CA ASN A 70 0.52 -22.16 22.09
C ASN A 70 1.92 -22.44 22.64
N LYS A 71 2.18 -23.68 23.08
CA LYS A 71 3.49 -24.07 23.63
C LYS A 71 4.62 -23.88 22.62
N PHE A 72 4.41 -24.29 21.37
CA PHE A 72 5.41 -24.07 20.33
C PHE A 72 5.63 -22.58 20.05
N SER A 73 4.56 -21.81 19.94
CA SER A 73 4.65 -20.38 19.63
C SER A 73 5.34 -19.57 20.73
N GLU A 74 5.07 -19.87 22.02
CA GLU A 74 5.79 -19.25 23.14
C GLU A 74 7.28 -19.58 23.11
N ASN A 75 7.62 -20.87 22.94
CA ASN A 75 9.02 -21.30 22.86
C ASN A 75 9.75 -20.63 21.69
N LYS A 76 9.09 -20.58 20.52
CA LYS A 76 9.71 -20.02 19.31
C LYS A 76 9.90 -18.51 19.41
N TYR A 77 8.94 -17.79 20.00
CA TYR A 77 9.08 -16.36 20.26
C TYR A 77 10.29 -16.07 21.16
N ASN A 78 10.43 -16.82 22.26
CA ASN A 78 11.55 -16.67 23.20
C ASN A 78 12.90 -17.06 22.55
N GLU A 79 12.92 -18.09 21.70
CA GLU A 79 14.11 -18.49 20.94
C GLU A 79 14.57 -17.35 20.01
N ILE A 80 13.65 -16.71 19.27
CA ILE A 80 13.97 -15.58 18.39
C ILE A 80 14.50 -14.39 19.20
N ILE A 81 13.88 -14.08 20.35
CA ILE A 81 14.39 -13.02 21.25
C ILE A 81 15.81 -13.34 21.70
N LYS A 82 16.08 -14.56 22.20
CA LYS A 82 17.42 -14.96 22.63
C LYS A 82 18.46 -14.80 21.52
N ASN A 83 18.10 -15.16 20.29
CA ASN A 83 18.99 -14.99 19.13
C ASN A 83 19.27 -13.50 18.84
N LEU A 84 18.24 -12.64 18.87
CA LEU A 84 18.40 -11.19 18.71
C LEU A 84 19.26 -10.59 19.82
N VAL A 85 19.09 -11.03 21.07
CA VAL A 85 19.87 -10.59 22.23
C VAL A 85 21.32 -11.04 22.12
N GLY A 86 21.58 -12.26 21.65
CA GLY A 86 22.93 -12.77 21.39
C GLY A 86 23.67 -11.87 20.40
N VAL A 87 23.04 -11.58 19.25
CA VAL A 87 23.59 -10.69 18.23
C VAL A 87 23.83 -9.28 18.77
N TYR A 88 22.91 -8.75 19.58
CA TYR A 88 23.10 -7.44 20.20
C TYR A 88 24.31 -7.40 21.15
N LYS A 89 24.49 -8.43 21.99
CA LYS A 89 25.64 -8.54 22.89
C LYS A 89 26.96 -8.59 22.09
N GLU A 90 26.98 -9.29 20.95
CA GLU A 90 28.13 -9.31 20.03
C GLU A 90 28.39 -7.95 19.38
N LEU A 91 27.35 -7.29 18.85
CA LEU A 91 27.47 -5.95 18.24
C LEU A 91 27.95 -4.89 19.24
N LYS A 92 27.52 -4.98 20.50
CA LYS A 92 28.03 -4.08 21.55
C LYS A 92 29.52 -4.31 21.81
N LYS A 93 29.99 -5.57 21.89
CA LYS A 93 31.42 -5.87 22.03
C LYS A 93 32.24 -5.29 20.88
N MET A 94 31.76 -5.42 19.64
CA MET A 94 32.41 -4.86 18.45
C MET A 94 32.45 -3.33 18.42
N LYS A 95 31.52 -2.63 19.08
CA LYS A 95 31.59 -1.17 19.19
C LYS A 95 32.78 -0.70 20.05
N TYR A 96 33.27 -1.54 20.96
CA TYR A 96 34.41 -1.25 21.83
C TYR A 96 35.74 -1.75 21.25
N ASN A 97 35.70 -2.90 20.57
CA ASN A 97 36.86 -3.49 19.90
C ASN A 97 36.70 -3.21 18.41
N ASN A 98 37.43 -2.25 17.83
CA ASN A 98 37.47 -1.97 16.39
C ASN A 98 37.94 -3.22 15.60
N GLU A 99 37.07 -4.21 15.41
CA GLU A 99 37.37 -5.50 14.79
C GLU A 99 36.75 -5.66 13.38
N GLU A 100 37.37 -6.56 12.62
CA GLU A 100 37.39 -6.75 11.17
C GLU A 100 36.05 -6.84 10.40
N PHE A 101 36.11 -6.45 9.13
CA PHE A 101 35.02 -6.45 8.16
C PHE A 101 34.36 -7.83 7.93
N GLU A 102 35.09 -8.94 8.06
CA GLU A 102 34.56 -10.29 7.83
C GLU A 102 33.52 -10.72 8.86
N LYS A 103 33.77 -10.49 10.16
CA LYS A 103 32.82 -10.80 11.23
C LYS A 103 31.49 -10.05 11.08
N LYS A 104 31.52 -8.84 10.50
CA LYS A 104 30.31 -8.03 10.23
C LYS A 104 29.39 -8.69 9.20
N LYS A 105 29.97 -9.25 8.13
CA LYS A 105 29.21 -9.95 7.07
C LYS A 105 28.54 -11.20 7.62
N ASP A 106 29.18 -11.88 8.56
CA ASP A 106 28.61 -13.06 9.22
C ASP A 106 27.46 -12.69 10.17
N ILE A 107 27.56 -11.58 10.92
CA ILE A 107 26.43 -11.07 11.71
C ILE A 107 25.25 -10.69 10.81
N GLU A 108 25.49 -10.04 9.67
CA GLU A 108 24.42 -9.72 8.73
C GLU A 108 23.70 -10.97 8.21
N LYS A 109 24.46 -12.04 7.91
CA LYS A 109 23.86 -13.34 7.55
C LYS A 109 23.03 -13.92 8.69
N ILE A 110 23.51 -13.84 9.94
CA ILE A 110 22.77 -14.31 11.12
C ILE A 110 21.45 -13.53 11.26
N LEU A 111 21.46 -12.21 11.09
CA LEU A 111 20.24 -11.40 11.10
C LEU A 111 19.30 -11.76 9.95
N ASP A 112 19.82 -12.04 8.75
CA ASP A 112 19.02 -12.51 7.61
C ASP A 112 18.33 -13.85 7.92
N LEU A 113 19.02 -14.77 8.61
CA LEU A 113 18.47 -16.05 9.08
C LEU A 113 17.38 -15.83 10.14
N ILE A 114 17.61 -14.96 11.13
CA ILE A 114 16.61 -14.60 12.14
C ILE A 114 15.37 -13.96 11.48
N GLY A 115 15.57 -13.08 10.49
CA GLY A 115 14.50 -12.48 9.72
C GLY A 115 13.66 -13.55 8.99
N CYS A 116 14.30 -14.57 8.41
CA CYS A 116 13.62 -15.70 7.81
C CYS A 116 12.81 -16.49 8.84
N ASP A 117 13.34 -16.68 10.04
CA ASP A 117 12.62 -17.38 11.10
C ASP A 117 11.35 -16.61 11.56
N ILE A 118 11.42 -15.27 11.66
CA ILE A 118 10.27 -14.40 11.92
C ILE A 118 9.20 -14.56 10.83
N ILE A 119 9.59 -14.61 9.57
CA ILE A 119 8.68 -14.82 8.43
C ILE A 119 7.99 -16.19 8.52
N HIS A 120 8.75 -17.24 8.83
CA HIS A 120 8.18 -18.57 9.01
C HIS A 120 7.23 -18.61 10.22
N PHE A 121 7.56 -17.89 11.29
CA PHE A 121 6.74 -17.86 12.49
C PHE A 121 5.37 -17.21 12.26
N ASP A 122 5.31 -16.10 11.52
CA ASP A 122 4.05 -15.51 11.03
C ASP A 122 3.27 -16.51 10.18
N PHE A 123 3.94 -17.17 9.23
CA PHE A 123 3.30 -18.20 8.41
C PHE A 123 2.73 -19.34 9.27
N TYR A 124 3.45 -19.78 10.32
CA TYR A 124 3.00 -20.80 11.25
C TYR A 124 1.71 -20.38 11.96
N ILE A 125 1.67 -19.16 12.52
CA ILE A 125 0.50 -18.63 13.24
C ILE A 125 -0.72 -18.56 12.30
N GLN A 126 -0.57 -17.90 11.15
CA GLN A 126 -1.67 -17.73 10.19
C GLN A 126 -2.18 -19.07 9.65
N LYS A 127 -1.27 -20.01 9.34
CA LYS A 127 -1.64 -21.30 8.77
C LYS A 127 -2.36 -22.19 9.79
N ASN A 128 -1.91 -22.22 11.05
CA ASN A 128 -2.60 -22.98 12.09
C ASN A 128 -3.98 -22.39 12.39
N PHE A 129 -4.10 -21.07 12.47
CA PHE A 129 -5.40 -20.40 12.60
C PHE A 129 -6.37 -20.78 11.46
N LYS A 130 -5.92 -20.68 10.21
CA LYS A 130 -6.69 -21.11 9.02
C LYS A 130 -7.06 -22.59 9.07
N ILE A 131 -6.18 -23.47 9.57
CA ILE A 131 -6.44 -24.91 9.69
C ILE A 131 -7.50 -25.19 10.76
N ILE A 132 -7.39 -24.59 11.94
CA ILE A 132 -8.34 -24.76 13.05
C ILE A 132 -9.73 -24.33 12.59
N MET A 133 -9.85 -23.14 12.01
CA MET A 133 -11.14 -22.64 11.53
C MET A 133 -11.74 -23.53 10.43
N LYS A 134 -10.93 -24.04 9.49
CA LYS A 134 -11.40 -25.02 8.50
C LYS A 134 -11.92 -26.31 9.14
N LEU A 135 -11.30 -26.79 10.22
CA LEU A 135 -11.78 -27.96 10.96
C LEU A 135 -13.10 -27.66 11.67
N VAL A 136 -13.25 -26.47 12.25
CA VAL A 136 -14.50 -26.04 12.91
C VAL A 136 -15.64 -25.95 11.92
N PHE A 137 -15.46 -25.30 10.76
CA PHE A 137 -16.47 -25.29 9.70
C PHE A 137 -16.80 -26.70 9.19
N PHE A 138 -15.79 -27.57 9.08
CA PHE A 138 -16.02 -28.96 8.67
C PHE A 138 -16.81 -29.74 9.73
N PHE A 139 -16.53 -29.51 11.02
CA PHE A 139 -17.28 -30.09 12.13
C PHE A 139 -18.74 -29.62 12.13
N ASP A 140 -18.97 -28.30 12.04
CA ASP A 140 -20.28 -27.68 11.94
C ASP A 140 -21.10 -28.28 10.80
N LYS A 141 -20.49 -28.45 9.62
CA LYS A 141 -21.13 -29.08 8.46
C LYS A 141 -21.47 -30.56 8.68
N VAL A 142 -20.58 -31.34 9.31
CA VAL A 142 -20.80 -32.78 9.55
C VAL A 142 -21.85 -33.02 10.63
N MET A 143 -21.92 -32.15 11.64
CA MET A 143 -22.80 -32.28 12.79
C MET A 143 -24.12 -31.51 12.64
N ASN A 144 -24.21 -30.61 11.64
CA ASN A 144 -25.32 -29.69 11.43
C ASN A 144 -25.56 -28.76 12.64
N ILE A 145 -24.47 -28.17 13.16
CA ILE A 145 -24.44 -27.24 14.31
C ILE A 145 -23.65 -25.98 13.89
N SER A 146 -23.79 -24.86 14.61
CA SER A 146 -23.03 -23.62 14.41
C SER A 146 -22.21 -23.22 15.65
N ILE A 147 -21.00 -23.75 15.81
CA ILE A 147 -20.08 -23.42 16.93
C ILE A 147 -18.93 -22.50 16.49
N ASN A 148 -18.70 -22.38 15.18
CA ASN A 148 -17.78 -21.46 14.53
C ASN A 148 -17.60 -20.08 15.19
N GLN A 149 -18.66 -19.35 15.54
CA GLN A 149 -18.53 -18.03 16.16
C GLN A 149 -17.91 -18.08 17.57
N TRP A 150 -18.36 -19.02 18.40
CA TRP A 150 -17.85 -19.19 19.77
C TRP A 150 -16.37 -19.61 19.78
N VAL A 151 -16.00 -20.55 18.91
CA VAL A 151 -14.61 -20.99 18.79
C VAL A 151 -13.73 -19.88 18.22
N LEU A 152 -14.23 -19.08 17.27
CA LEU A 152 -13.48 -17.92 16.77
C LEU A 152 -13.18 -16.92 17.89
N LEU A 153 -14.17 -16.57 18.71
CA LEU A 153 -13.99 -15.64 19.84
C LEU A 153 -13.03 -16.19 20.89
N SER A 154 -13.06 -17.51 21.14
CA SER A 154 -12.08 -18.16 22.01
C SER A 154 -10.68 -18.14 21.39
N LEU A 155 -10.56 -18.43 20.10
CA LEU A 155 -9.29 -18.55 19.40
C LEU A 155 -8.55 -17.22 19.30
N ILE A 156 -9.27 -16.11 19.12
CA ILE A 156 -8.68 -14.75 19.10
C ILE A 156 -8.02 -14.42 20.45
N LYS A 157 -8.54 -14.96 21.55
CA LYS A 157 -7.97 -14.76 22.90
C LYS A 157 -6.76 -15.66 23.17
N GLU A 158 -6.54 -16.69 22.35
CA GLU A 158 -5.41 -17.61 22.53
C GLU A 158 -4.07 -16.92 22.35
N LYS A 159 -3.09 -17.38 23.11
CA LYS A 159 -1.77 -16.75 23.17
C LYS A 159 -1.09 -16.70 21.82
N PHE A 160 -1.15 -17.77 21.02
CA PHE A 160 -0.49 -17.83 19.71
C PHE A 160 -1.03 -16.81 18.70
N CYS A 161 -2.26 -16.31 18.89
CA CYS A 161 -2.83 -15.25 18.05
C CYS A 161 -2.41 -13.85 18.50
N ASN A 162 -2.11 -13.68 19.80
CA ASN A 162 -1.75 -12.41 20.41
C ASN A 162 -0.23 -12.19 20.54
N ILE A 163 0.58 -12.95 19.81
CA ILE A 163 2.02 -12.75 19.78
C ILE A 163 2.33 -11.53 18.92
N ASN A 164 3.02 -10.56 19.50
CA ASN A 164 3.44 -9.36 18.77
C ASN A 164 4.70 -9.64 17.94
N ILE A 165 4.50 -10.21 16.75
CA ILE A 165 5.57 -10.47 15.78
C ILE A 165 6.22 -9.16 15.31
N GLU A 166 5.44 -8.07 15.25
CA GLU A 166 5.93 -6.79 14.76
C GLU A 166 7.01 -6.19 15.69
N ASN A 167 6.93 -6.42 17.00
CA ASN A 167 8.00 -6.06 17.93
C ASN A 167 9.34 -6.73 17.56
N LEU A 168 9.31 -8.00 17.16
CA LEU A 168 10.52 -8.71 16.68
C LEU A 168 11.12 -8.03 15.44
N ILE A 169 10.27 -7.50 14.56
CA ILE A 169 10.70 -6.75 13.36
C ILE A 169 11.31 -5.40 13.75
N VAL A 170 10.74 -4.72 14.75
CA VAL A 170 11.31 -3.46 15.28
C VAL A 170 12.69 -3.72 15.87
N TYR A 171 12.87 -4.77 16.67
CA TYR A 171 14.19 -5.14 17.21
C TYR A 171 15.16 -5.55 16.12
N LEU A 172 14.72 -6.37 15.15
CA LEU A 172 15.53 -6.70 13.97
C LEU A 172 15.98 -5.44 13.22
N SER A 173 15.07 -4.49 13.02
CA SER A 173 15.37 -3.20 12.39
C SER A 173 16.38 -2.39 13.19
N PHE A 174 16.28 -2.41 14.52
CA PHE A 174 17.22 -1.74 15.40
C PHE A 174 18.63 -2.34 15.26
N LEU A 175 18.78 -3.66 15.25
CA LEU A 175 20.08 -4.33 15.06
C LEU A 175 20.71 -4.02 13.69
N TYR A 176 19.93 -4.04 12.61
CA TYR A 176 20.45 -3.58 11.30
C TYR A 176 20.85 -2.10 11.33
N SER A 177 20.18 -1.27 12.13
CA SER A 177 20.54 0.15 12.27
C SER A 177 21.84 0.34 13.02
N LEU A 178 22.11 -0.49 14.03
CA LEU A 178 23.40 -0.53 14.73
C LEU A 178 24.53 -0.92 13.76
N ILE A 179 24.36 -1.96 12.96
CA ILE A 179 25.34 -2.35 11.93
C ILE A 179 25.62 -1.20 10.95
N ARG A 180 24.57 -0.54 10.45
CA ARG A 180 24.71 0.64 9.57
C ARG A 180 25.43 1.80 10.27
N SER A 181 25.18 2.01 11.56
CA SER A 181 25.85 3.07 12.32
C SER A 181 27.35 2.81 12.47
N ILE A 182 27.74 1.56 12.69
CA ILE A 182 29.14 1.12 12.76
C ILE A 182 29.82 1.35 11.40
N ASN A 183 29.14 1.09 10.29
CA ASN A 183 29.68 1.35 8.95
C ASN A 183 29.86 2.85 8.66
N ASN A 184 28.98 3.71 9.17
CA ASN A 184 29.06 5.16 8.95
C ASN A 184 30.06 5.87 9.88
N SER A 185 30.37 5.31 11.06
CA SER A 185 31.41 5.84 11.94
C SER A 185 32.83 5.69 11.38
N GLU A 186 33.04 4.80 10.40
CA GLU A 186 34.31 4.70 9.66
C GLU A 186 34.46 5.81 8.59
N ILE A 187 33.41 6.57 8.29
CA ILE A 187 33.38 7.50 7.13
C ILE A 187 33.31 8.99 7.54
N ASN A 188 32.92 9.34 8.78
CA ASN A 188 32.68 10.73 9.17
C ASN A 188 33.39 11.15 10.47
N ASP A 189 34.67 11.51 10.36
CA ASP A 189 35.28 12.52 11.23
C ASP A 189 34.79 13.90 10.79
N ASN A 190 33.55 14.26 11.17
CA ASN A 190 33.11 15.65 11.30
C ASN A 190 31.78 15.71 12.04
N GLY A 191 31.83 16.26 13.25
CA GLY A 191 30.76 16.23 14.24
C GLY A 191 29.46 16.91 13.81
N LYS A 192 28.35 16.18 14.01
CA LYS A 192 27.11 16.57 14.72
C LYS A 192 26.06 15.48 14.47
N SER A 193 25.97 14.51 15.39
CA SER A 193 24.94 13.49 15.37
C SER A 193 23.63 14.05 15.94
N ASN A 194 22.65 14.32 15.07
CA ASN A 194 21.27 14.60 15.47
C ASN A 194 20.53 13.30 15.87
N ASN A 195 21.11 12.48 16.75
CA ASN A 195 20.58 11.16 17.08
C ASN A 195 19.49 11.17 18.18
N GLY A 196 19.22 12.30 18.83
CA GLY A 196 18.30 12.38 19.97
C GLY A 196 16.88 12.90 19.69
N ALA A 197 16.56 13.34 18.47
CA ALA A 197 15.25 13.95 18.20
C ALA A 197 14.19 12.88 17.82
N PRO A 198 12.99 12.90 18.44
CA PRO A 198 11.90 12.00 18.05
C PRO A 198 11.50 12.26 16.60
N TRP A 199 11.25 11.19 15.85
CA TRP A 199 10.92 11.31 14.43
C TRP A 199 9.59 12.05 14.22
N VAL A 200 9.61 13.11 13.40
CA VAL A 200 8.44 13.88 12.98
C VAL A 200 8.34 13.88 11.45
N PRO A 201 7.16 13.68 10.85
CA PRO A 201 7.02 13.69 9.40
C PRO A 201 7.42 15.07 8.81
N PRO A 202 8.28 15.12 7.79
CA PRO A 202 8.73 16.37 7.17
C PRO A 202 7.60 17.13 6.46
N ASP A 203 7.67 18.47 6.46
CA ASP A 203 6.59 19.36 5.99
C ASP A 203 6.55 19.57 4.45
N THR A 204 7.67 19.53 3.73
CA THR A 204 7.70 19.69 2.25
C THR A 204 8.86 18.93 1.59
N PHE A 205 8.60 18.25 0.47
CA PHE A 205 9.62 17.66 -0.42
C PHE A 205 9.02 17.29 -1.78
N GLU A 206 9.84 17.30 -2.82
CA GLU A 206 9.50 16.76 -4.15
C GLU A 206 9.85 15.28 -4.18
N ARG A 207 8.84 14.41 -4.25
CA ARG A 207 9.03 12.95 -4.39
C ARG A 207 8.03 12.39 -5.38
N VAL A 208 8.49 11.49 -6.24
CA VAL A 208 7.61 10.62 -7.02
C VAL A 208 7.12 9.52 -6.10
N SER A 209 5.80 9.39 -5.98
CA SER A 209 5.16 8.36 -5.15
C SER A 209 4.43 7.34 -6.02
N THR A 210 4.84 6.09 -5.89
CA THR A 210 4.21 4.92 -6.52
C THR A 210 3.51 4.08 -5.46
N LYS A 211 2.37 3.48 -5.82
CA LYS A 211 1.56 2.67 -4.91
C LYS A 211 1.37 1.27 -5.47
N PHE A 212 1.51 0.28 -4.60
CA PHE A 212 1.38 -1.12 -4.92
C PHE A 212 0.38 -1.78 -3.98
N LEU A 213 -0.43 -2.70 -4.49
CA LEU A 213 -1.28 -3.55 -3.68
C LEU A 213 -0.56 -4.87 -3.38
N ILE A 214 -0.70 -5.36 -2.15
CA ILE A 214 -0.07 -6.60 -1.69
C ILE A 214 -1.05 -7.45 -0.88
N LYS A 215 -0.98 -8.77 -1.01
CA LYS A 215 -1.76 -9.71 -0.18
C LYS A 215 -1.36 -9.58 1.30
N LEU A 216 -2.33 -9.72 2.20
CA LEU A 216 -2.08 -9.64 3.65
C LEU A 216 -1.05 -10.67 4.12
N ASP A 217 -1.09 -11.88 3.55
CA ASP A 217 -0.17 -13.00 3.83
C ASP A 217 1.33 -12.66 3.55
N HIS A 218 1.63 -11.57 2.83
CA HIS A 218 3.00 -11.17 2.47
C HIS A 218 3.50 -9.91 3.19
N ILE A 219 2.69 -9.32 4.08
CA ILE A 219 3.07 -8.08 4.79
C ILE A 219 4.32 -8.28 5.64
N ILE A 220 4.37 -9.34 6.46
CA ILE A 220 5.51 -9.60 7.36
C ILE A 220 6.79 -9.88 6.57
N TYR A 221 6.72 -10.70 5.52
CA TYR A 221 7.83 -10.91 4.59
C TYR A 221 8.38 -9.57 4.05
N THR A 222 7.47 -8.70 3.60
CA THR A 222 7.83 -7.39 3.06
C THR A 222 8.48 -6.50 4.11
N LYS A 223 7.91 -6.41 5.32
CA LYS A 223 8.48 -5.63 6.43
C LYS A 223 9.89 -6.12 6.76
N VAL A 224 10.10 -7.43 6.91
CA VAL A 224 11.42 -8.02 7.22
C VAL A 224 12.46 -7.72 6.13
N LYS A 225 12.10 -7.81 4.85
CA LYS A 225 13.04 -7.47 3.77
C LYS A 225 13.32 -5.97 3.66
N ILE A 226 12.37 -5.12 4.03
CA ILE A 226 12.60 -3.65 4.07
C ILE A 226 13.54 -3.25 5.20
N VAL A 227 13.41 -3.84 6.42
CA VAL A 227 14.21 -3.40 7.59
C VAL A 227 15.72 -3.63 7.43
N LYS A 228 16.10 -4.57 6.58
CA LYS A 228 17.49 -4.75 6.12
C LYS A 228 18.08 -3.48 5.51
N HIS A 229 17.27 -2.70 4.79
CA HIS A 229 17.72 -1.50 4.06
C HIS A 229 17.30 -0.18 4.72
N LEU A 230 16.13 -0.12 5.36
CA LEU A 230 15.55 1.10 5.93
C LEU A 230 15.09 0.87 7.38
N PRO A 231 15.44 1.75 8.33
CA PRO A 231 14.96 1.61 9.69
C PRO A 231 13.45 1.80 9.80
N TYR A 232 12.83 0.99 10.66
CA TYR A 232 11.45 1.09 11.08
C TYR A 232 11.27 2.35 11.94
N LEU A 233 10.27 3.17 11.62
CA LEU A 233 9.98 4.42 12.32
C LEU A 233 8.73 4.29 13.16
N ILE A 234 8.86 4.54 14.47
CA ILE A 234 7.75 4.61 15.41
C ILE A 234 7.51 6.06 15.81
N PHE A 235 6.26 6.50 15.69
CA PHE A 235 5.89 7.88 16.00
C PHE A 235 6.12 8.19 17.49
N GLY A 236 6.94 9.20 17.78
CA GLY A 236 7.20 9.66 19.15
C GLY A 236 8.22 8.84 19.95
N LEU A 237 8.93 7.90 19.31
CA LEU A 237 10.05 7.17 19.88
C LEU A 237 11.36 7.49 19.14
N SER A 238 12.45 7.58 19.89
CA SER A 238 13.82 7.60 19.36
C SER A 238 14.39 6.18 19.25
N ASN A 239 15.55 6.03 18.61
CA ASN A 239 16.28 4.76 18.63
C ASN A 239 16.71 4.37 20.05
N ASP A 240 17.02 5.35 20.90
CA ASP A 240 17.38 5.13 22.30
C ASP A 240 16.19 4.61 23.12
N ASP A 241 14.98 5.12 22.84
CA ASP A 241 13.75 4.61 23.47
C ASP A 241 13.51 3.13 23.09
N ILE A 242 13.82 2.76 21.85
CA ILE A 242 13.72 1.37 21.36
C ILE A 242 14.78 0.49 22.05
N GLU A 243 16.01 0.98 22.17
CA GLU A 243 17.08 0.28 22.88
C GLU A 243 16.72 0.04 24.34
N GLN A 244 16.21 1.05 25.05
CA GLN A 244 15.75 0.91 26.44
C GLN A 244 14.61 -0.10 26.56
N ASN A 245 13.66 -0.09 25.63
CA ASN A 245 12.59 -1.08 25.61
C ASN A 245 13.16 -2.50 25.45
N PHE A 246 14.09 -2.70 24.51
CA PHE A 246 14.76 -3.97 24.27
C PHE A 246 15.55 -4.46 25.49
N MET A 247 16.31 -3.56 26.14
CA MET A 247 17.06 -3.88 27.37
C MET A 247 16.15 -4.27 28.53
N SER A 248 15.01 -3.60 28.67
CA SER A 248 14.04 -3.92 29.73
C SER A 248 13.42 -5.31 29.57
N LEU A 249 13.32 -5.82 28.34
CA LEU A 249 12.86 -7.20 28.10
C LEU A 249 13.93 -8.22 28.49
N ILE A 250 15.20 -7.92 28.22
CA ILE A 250 16.33 -8.77 28.59
C ILE A 250 16.39 -8.91 30.12
N GLU A 251 16.28 -7.80 30.84
CA GLU A 251 16.28 -7.78 32.30
C GLU A 251 15.11 -8.59 32.88
N GLU A 252 13.91 -8.47 32.31
CA GLU A 252 12.74 -9.26 32.75
C GLU A 252 12.92 -10.78 32.53
N GLU A 253 13.58 -11.19 31.44
CA GLU A 253 13.90 -12.59 31.18
C GLU A 253 15.02 -13.12 32.10
N GLU A 254 16.06 -12.33 32.33
CA GLU A 254 17.16 -12.68 33.24
C GLU A 254 16.67 -12.79 34.70
N ILE A 255 15.74 -11.92 35.13
CA ILE A 255 15.09 -11.98 36.45
C ILE A 255 14.18 -13.21 36.60
N LYS A 256 13.47 -13.63 35.54
CA LYS A 256 12.65 -14.85 35.58
C LYS A 256 13.50 -16.11 35.71
N ASN A 257 14.69 -16.12 35.11
CA ASN A 257 15.61 -17.26 35.20
C ASN A 257 16.36 -17.33 36.54
N THR A 258 16.56 -16.19 37.22
CA THR A 258 17.22 -16.13 38.54
C THR A 258 16.27 -16.34 39.73
N LYS A 259 14.95 -16.14 39.55
CA LYS A 259 13.92 -16.38 40.58
C LYS A 259 13.57 -17.87 40.82
N ASN A 260 14.58 -18.74 40.79
CA ASN A 260 14.56 -20.02 41.51
C ASN A 260 15.44 -20.00 42.78
N GLY A 261 15.98 -18.84 43.18
CA GLY A 261 16.68 -18.67 44.45
C GLY A 261 16.50 -17.27 45.02
N TYR A 262 15.90 -17.21 46.21
CA TYR A 262 15.83 -16.07 47.14
C TYR A 262 14.92 -14.87 46.80
N GLN A 263 13.92 -14.70 47.66
CA GLN A 263 13.16 -13.47 47.82
C GLN A 263 14.08 -12.37 48.37
N ASN A 264 14.31 -11.34 47.56
CA ASN A 264 14.58 -9.99 48.08
C ASN A 264 13.60 -9.02 47.41
N LYS A 265 12.46 -8.81 48.09
CA LYS A 265 11.57 -7.67 47.86
C LYS A 265 12.20 -6.46 48.55
N GLY A 266 13.12 -5.79 47.88
CA GLY A 266 13.72 -4.56 48.37
C GLY A 266 14.36 -3.79 47.23
N ILE A 267 13.75 -2.65 46.88
CA ILE A 267 14.35 -1.55 46.10
C ILE A 267 14.56 -1.84 44.59
N ILE A 268 13.48 -1.94 43.81
CA ILE A 268 13.46 -1.44 42.41
C ILE A 268 12.10 -0.78 42.19
N ASN A 269 11.97 0.45 42.69
CA ASN A 269 10.78 1.29 42.51
C ASN A 269 11.02 2.42 41.50
N ASP A 270 11.90 2.21 40.52
CA ASP A 270 11.91 3.02 39.31
C ASP A 270 11.11 2.29 38.23
N LYS A 271 9.78 2.49 38.26
CA LYS A 271 8.95 2.32 37.06
C LYS A 271 9.40 3.38 36.05
N ARG A 272 10.53 3.14 35.35
CA ARG A 272 10.82 3.86 34.10
C ARG A 272 9.58 3.67 33.24
N PHE A 273 8.86 4.76 32.99
CA PHE A 273 7.63 4.77 32.20
C PHE A 273 7.90 4.06 30.86
N LYS A 274 7.48 2.80 30.73
CA LYS A 274 7.60 2.05 29.49
C LYS A 274 6.60 2.62 28.51
N LYS A 275 7.05 3.48 27.59
CA LYS A 275 6.21 3.83 26.44
C LYS A 275 5.95 2.54 25.66
N PRO A 276 4.68 2.17 25.43
CA PRO A 276 4.37 0.97 24.65
C PRO A 276 4.92 1.16 23.23
N LEU A 277 5.56 0.12 22.70
CA LEU A 277 5.89 0.03 21.28
C LEU A 277 4.56 -0.09 20.52
N LYS A 278 3.97 1.04 20.13
CA LYS A 278 2.88 1.08 19.16
C LYS A 278 3.50 1.09 17.77
N GLU A 279 3.80 -0.09 17.26
CA GLU A 279 4.54 -0.30 16.02
C GLU A 279 3.84 0.31 14.80
N SER A 280 2.53 0.25 14.76
CA SER A 280 1.73 0.76 13.65
C SER A 280 0.89 1.95 14.12
N GLN A 281 0.97 3.04 13.37
CA GLN A 281 0.20 4.25 13.67
C GLN A 281 -1.19 4.15 13.03
N GLN A 282 -2.24 4.17 13.83
CA GLN A 282 -3.61 4.28 13.32
C GLN A 282 -3.83 5.70 12.77
N ILE A 283 -4.36 5.76 11.55
CA ILE A 283 -4.64 7.01 10.84
C ILE A 283 -6.06 6.95 10.33
N THR A 284 -6.86 7.92 10.75
CA THR A 284 -8.22 8.09 10.25
C THR A 284 -8.34 9.42 9.51
N SER A 285 -9.08 9.43 8.42
CA SER A 285 -9.30 10.63 7.61
C SER A 285 -10.74 10.65 7.11
N VAL A 286 -11.44 11.74 7.39
CA VAL A 286 -12.78 12.04 6.91
C VAL A 286 -12.65 12.99 5.72
N TYR A 287 -13.14 12.58 4.56
CA TYR A 287 -13.12 13.32 3.31
C TYR A 287 -14.44 14.06 3.10
N PHE A 288 -14.32 15.20 2.45
CA PHE A 288 -15.42 16.10 2.17
C PHE A 288 -15.72 16.12 0.68
N ASP A 289 -16.99 16.02 0.34
CA ASP A 289 -17.52 16.26 -1.01
C ASP A 289 -18.96 16.78 -0.88
N ASN A 290 -19.57 17.17 -2.00
CA ASN A 290 -20.97 17.55 -2.05
C ASN A 290 -21.85 16.39 -2.57
N GLU A 291 -23.16 16.63 -2.62
CA GLU A 291 -24.15 15.65 -3.10
C GLU A 291 -23.84 15.13 -4.51
N ASP A 292 -23.39 16.02 -5.40
CA ASP A 292 -23.01 15.71 -6.79
C ASP A 292 -21.62 15.07 -6.97
N ALA A 293 -20.90 14.79 -5.88
CA ALA A 293 -19.54 14.24 -5.91
C ALA A 293 -18.58 15.04 -6.84
N THR A 294 -18.61 16.37 -6.75
CA THR A 294 -17.84 17.26 -7.62
C THR A 294 -16.34 17.18 -7.35
N CYS A 295 -15.90 17.06 -6.10
CA CYS A 295 -14.49 16.88 -5.77
C CYS A 295 -14.00 15.55 -6.34
N PHE A 296 -14.78 14.47 -6.20
CA PHE A 296 -14.48 13.18 -6.81
C PHE A 296 -14.30 13.29 -8.33
N SER A 297 -15.28 13.88 -9.02
CA SER A 297 -15.28 14.02 -10.48
C SER A 297 -14.06 14.81 -10.99
N LYS A 298 -13.76 15.96 -10.37
CA LYS A 298 -12.57 16.75 -10.71
C LYS A 298 -11.27 15.99 -10.43
N ARG A 299 -11.21 15.21 -9.35
CA ARG A 299 -10.02 14.44 -8.95
C ARG A 299 -9.78 13.21 -9.81
N ILE A 300 -10.82 12.52 -10.28
CA ILE A 300 -10.68 11.35 -11.16
C ILE A 300 -10.32 11.76 -12.58
N LEU A 301 -10.92 12.85 -13.08
CA LEU A 301 -10.56 13.47 -14.36
C LEU A 301 -9.24 14.25 -14.32
N ARG A 302 -8.69 14.46 -13.12
CA ARG A 302 -7.41 15.16 -12.88
C ARG A 302 -7.38 16.58 -13.44
N TYR A 303 -8.45 17.32 -13.23
CA TYR A 303 -8.45 18.72 -13.60
C TYR A 303 -7.38 19.50 -12.83
N GLU A 304 -6.79 20.48 -13.53
CA GLU A 304 -5.90 21.45 -12.93
C GLU A 304 -6.60 22.13 -11.75
N ASN A 305 -5.87 22.36 -10.67
CA ASN A 305 -6.40 22.87 -9.41
C ASN A 305 -7.49 22.00 -8.75
N ALA A 306 -7.62 20.71 -9.09
CA ALA A 306 -8.61 19.85 -8.42
C ALA A 306 -8.26 19.65 -6.93
N GLN A 307 -9.11 20.24 -6.07
CA GLN A 307 -8.92 20.26 -4.63
C GLN A 307 -9.65 19.10 -3.94
N LEU A 308 -9.09 18.60 -2.85
CA LEU A 308 -9.71 17.60 -1.96
C LEU A 308 -9.41 17.96 -0.50
N ILE A 309 -10.47 18.17 0.28
CA ILE A 309 -10.38 18.40 1.73
C ILE A 309 -10.52 17.08 2.47
N ARG A 310 -9.74 16.95 3.54
CA ARG A 310 -9.95 15.90 4.54
C ARG A 310 -9.53 16.34 5.93
N PHE A 311 -10.25 15.91 6.94
CA PHE A 311 -9.90 16.10 8.33
C PHE A 311 -9.33 14.80 8.87
N ARG A 312 -8.15 14.87 9.49
CA ARG A 312 -7.35 13.72 9.86
C ARG A 312 -6.96 13.78 11.32
N TRP A 313 -6.96 12.63 11.98
CA TRP A 313 -6.35 12.46 13.29
C TRP A 313 -5.49 11.21 13.31
N TYR A 314 -4.67 11.12 14.36
CA TYR A 314 -3.75 10.02 14.61
C TYR A 314 -4.11 9.33 15.93
N ASN A 315 -4.01 8.00 15.94
CA ASN A 315 -4.40 7.12 17.04
C ASN A 315 -5.89 7.24 17.37
N ASP A 316 -6.32 6.56 18.43
CA ASP A 316 -7.72 6.57 18.84
C ASP A 316 -8.19 7.98 19.20
N ASN A 317 -9.48 8.20 18.96
CA ASN A 317 -10.18 9.44 19.24
C ASN A 317 -11.32 9.13 20.20
N GLU A 318 -11.01 9.05 21.49
CA GLU A 318 -11.94 8.81 22.59
C GLU A 318 -12.78 10.07 22.90
N HIS A 319 -13.22 10.79 21.86
CA HIS A 319 -13.96 12.05 21.96
C HIS A 319 -13.31 13.15 22.78
N ASP A 320 -11.99 13.09 22.97
CA ASP A 320 -11.25 14.13 23.70
C ASP A 320 -11.42 15.50 23.01
N PRO A 321 -12.05 16.50 23.68
CA PRO A 321 -12.28 17.81 23.10
C PRO A 321 -11.00 18.56 22.74
N LYS A 322 -9.86 18.21 23.36
CA LYS A 322 -8.54 18.80 23.10
C LYS A 322 -7.75 18.03 22.04
N LYS A 323 -8.25 16.91 21.52
CA LYS A 323 -7.58 16.14 20.47
C LYS A 323 -7.29 17.03 19.27
N THR A 324 -6.05 16.98 18.79
CA THR A 324 -5.62 17.72 17.61
C THR A 324 -6.14 17.05 16.34
N ILE A 325 -6.95 17.77 15.58
CA ILE A 325 -7.42 17.40 14.25
C ILE A 325 -6.63 18.21 13.21
N PHE A 326 -6.09 17.51 12.22
CA PHE A 326 -5.37 18.09 11.09
C PHE A 326 -6.35 18.32 9.95
N ILE A 327 -6.62 19.58 9.66
CA ILE A 327 -7.44 20.00 8.52
C ILE A 327 -6.51 20.09 7.31
N GLU A 328 -6.67 19.19 6.34
CA GLU A 328 -5.76 19.06 5.20
C GLU A 328 -6.47 19.37 3.87
N ARG A 329 -5.78 20.10 2.99
CA ARG A 329 -6.16 20.32 1.58
C ARG A 329 -5.10 19.72 0.67
N LYS A 330 -5.54 18.98 -0.33
CA LYS A 330 -4.69 18.50 -1.43
C LYS A 330 -5.10 19.18 -2.73
N ILE A 331 -4.15 19.75 -3.45
CA ILE A 331 -4.37 20.38 -4.75
C ILE A 331 -3.64 19.56 -5.80
N HIS A 332 -4.33 19.25 -6.90
CA HIS A 332 -3.70 18.66 -8.06
C HIS A 332 -3.21 19.75 -9.01
N HIS A 333 -1.96 19.63 -9.43
CA HIS A 333 -1.39 20.37 -10.55
C HIS A 333 -0.95 19.37 -11.63
N GLU A 334 -1.28 19.68 -12.88
CA GLU A 334 -0.91 18.95 -14.06
C GLU A 334 0.55 19.20 -14.44
N GLU A 335 1.19 18.22 -15.08
CA GLU A 335 2.63 18.27 -15.36
C GLU A 335 3.02 19.44 -16.27
N TRP A 336 2.09 19.96 -17.08
CA TRP A 336 2.35 21.09 -17.99
C TRP A 336 2.39 22.45 -17.30
N THR A 337 1.89 22.59 -16.08
CA THR A 337 2.00 23.87 -15.33
C THR A 337 3.40 24.06 -14.77
N GLY A 338 4.20 22.98 -14.67
CA GLY A 338 5.48 22.97 -13.97
C GLY A 338 5.35 22.98 -12.44
N GLU A 339 4.13 23.06 -11.90
CA GLU A 339 3.86 23.05 -10.47
C GLU A 339 3.66 21.62 -9.94
N ASN A 340 4.22 21.33 -8.77
CA ASN A 340 4.02 20.06 -8.10
C ASN A 340 2.72 20.07 -7.29
N SER A 341 1.93 18.99 -7.38
CA SER A 341 0.70 18.82 -6.59
C SER A 341 0.98 19.04 -5.08
N THR A 342 0.31 20.02 -4.48
CA THR A 342 0.60 20.48 -3.11
C THR A 342 -0.30 19.80 -2.06
N LYS A 343 0.22 19.73 -0.82
CA LYS A 343 -0.53 19.30 0.36
C LYS A 343 -0.29 20.29 1.48
N GLU A 344 -1.36 20.91 1.95
CA GLU A 344 -1.33 21.92 2.99
C GLU A 344 -2.18 21.47 4.18
N ARG A 345 -1.82 21.91 5.39
CA ARG A 345 -2.57 21.55 6.60
C ARG A 345 -2.41 22.58 7.71
N PHE A 346 -3.41 22.67 8.59
CA PHE A 346 -3.31 23.32 9.88
C PHE A 346 -3.95 22.47 10.99
N GLU A 347 -3.68 22.83 12.24
CA GLU A 347 -4.15 22.11 13.43
C GLU A 347 -5.29 22.85 14.13
N LEU A 348 -6.36 22.11 14.43
CA LEU A 348 -7.54 22.59 15.15
C LEU A 348 -7.88 21.60 16.28
N GLU A 349 -8.27 22.11 17.45
CA GLU A 349 -8.79 21.25 18.53
C GLU A 349 -10.19 20.75 18.17
N GLN A 350 -10.48 19.48 18.46
CA GLN A 350 -11.72 18.79 18.11
C GLN A 350 -12.99 19.59 18.42
N LYS A 351 -13.08 20.22 19.60
CA LYS A 351 -14.25 21.02 20.02
C LYS A 351 -14.59 22.20 19.11
N TYR A 352 -13.65 22.68 18.30
CA TYR A 352 -13.87 23.79 17.36
C TYR A 352 -14.12 23.33 15.92
N VAL A 353 -13.98 22.03 15.62
CA VAL A 353 -14.05 21.51 14.25
C VAL A 353 -15.44 21.68 13.65
N LEU A 354 -16.49 21.37 14.41
CA LEU A 354 -17.87 21.56 13.95
C LEU A 354 -18.15 23.04 13.64
N LYS A 355 -17.84 23.94 14.59
CA LYS A 355 -18.00 25.40 14.41
C LYS A 355 -17.20 25.95 13.23
N TYR A 356 -16.03 25.36 12.96
CA TYR A 356 -15.23 25.73 11.79
C TYR A 356 -15.91 25.33 10.49
N MET A 357 -16.46 24.11 10.41
CA MET A 357 -17.19 23.63 9.23
C MET A 357 -18.47 24.43 8.96
N THR A 358 -19.21 24.81 10.01
CA THR A 358 -20.47 25.56 9.88
C THR A 358 -20.28 27.05 9.63
N GLY A 359 -19.05 27.56 9.72
CA GLY A 359 -18.76 28.99 9.54
C GLY A 359 -18.87 29.83 10.82
N GLU A 360 -19.29 29.26 11.93
CA GLU A 360 -19.48 29.95 13.21
C GLU A 360 -18.15 30.35 13.90
N LEU A 361 -17.05 29.64 13.61
CA LEU A 361 -15.77 29.91 14.23
C LEU A 361 -15.12 31.16 13.63
N LYS A 362 -14.87 32.17 14.47
CA LYS A 362 -13.97 33.30 14.15
C LYS A 362 -12.52 32.82 14.06
N ILE A 363 -12.07 32.47 12.85
CA ILE A 363 -10.75 31.88 12.56
C ILE A 363 -9.61 32.75 13.10
N ARG A 364 -9.64 34.05 12.82
CA ARG A 364 -8.57 34.98 13.20
C ARG A 364 -8.38 35.01 14.72
N ASP A 365 -9.47 35.11 15.48
CA ASP A 365 -9.45 35.17 16.94
C ASP A 365 -8.89 33.89 17.54
N TYR A 366 -9.27 32.71 17.00
CA TYR A 366 -8.74 31.42 17.44
C TYR A 366 -7.21 31.36 17.28
N PHE A 367 -6.70 31.70 16.10
CA PHE A 367 -5.27 31.61 15.83
C PHE A 367 -4.45 32.65 16.59
N ILE A 368 -4.97 33.88 16.78
CA ILE A 368 -4.33 34.91 17.59
C ILE A 368 -4.28 34.49 19.07
N LYS A 369 -5.38 33.94 19.60
CA LYS A 369 -5.41 33.40 20.97
C LYS A 369 -4.41 32.27 21.15
N LYS A 370 -4.33 31.34 20.18
CA LYS A 370 -3.35 30.23 20.17
C LYS A 370 -1.91 30.75 20.09
N LEU A 371 -1.65 31.78 19.29
CA LEU A 371 -0.34 32.43 19.19
C LEU A 371 0.05 33.10 20.51
N ASN A 372 -0.85 33.86 21.13
CA ASN A 372 -0.59 34.56 22.40
C ASN A 372 -0.30 33.57 23.53
N ASN A 373 -1.02 32.45 23.59
CA ASN A 373 -0.74 31.38 24.56
C ASN A 373 0.66 30.78 24.35
N LYS A 374 1.04 30.46 23.10
CA LYS A 374 2.39 29.97 22.78
C LYS A 374 3.49 30.98 23.10
N LYS A 375 3.26 32.27 22.85
CA LYS A 375 4.20 33.34 23.25
C LYS A 375 4.40 33.32 24.76
N LYS A 376 3.31 33.29 25.56
CA LYS A 376 3.37 33.21 27.03
C LYS A 376 4.16 32.00 27.52
N GLU A 377 3.98 30.82 26.92
CA GLU A 377 4.75 29.62 27.26
C GLU A 377 6.25 29.79 26.96
N LEU A 378 6.60 30.38 25.83
CA LEU A 378 8.00 30.63 25.46
C LEU A 378 8.68 31.60 26.44
N TYR A 379 8.00 32.68 26.82
CA TYR A 379 8.51 33.61 27.85
C TYR A 379 8.71 32.91 29.20
N LYS A 380 7.76 32.06 29.62
CA LYS A 380 7.90 31.26 30.86
C LYS A 380 9.10 30.33 30.85
N ILE A 381 9.33 29.61 29.75
CA ILE A 381 10.48 28.69 29.61
C ILE A 381 11.80 29.46 29.65
N ALA A 382 11.86 30.64 29.03
CA ALA A 382 13.05 31.49 29.08
C ALA A 382 13.36 31.95 30.52
N HIS A 383 12.35 32.42 31.26
CA HIS A 383 12.49 32.79 32.67
C HIS A 383 12.87 31.61 33.60
N GLN A 384 12.43 30.39 33.28
CA GLN A 384 12.84 29.21 34.06
C GLN A 384 14.32 28.84 33.82
N ARG A 385 14.81 28.99 32.59
CA ARG A 385 16.22 28.70 32.25
C ARG A 385 17.18 29.73 32.83
N SER A 386 16.78 30.99 32.91
CA SER A 386 17.59 32.03 33.56
C SER A 386 17.81 31.72 35.05
N ASN A 387 16.79 31.18 35.73
CA ASN A 387 16.86 30.86 37.15
C ASN A 387 17.70 29.61 37.46
N THR A 388 17.87 28.67 36.51
CA THR A 388 18.64 27.44 36.73
C THR A 388 20.09 27.51 36.25
N ASN A 389 20.38 28.30 35.21
CA ASN A 389 21.70 28.27 34.53
C ASN A 389 22.44 29.62 34.51
N GLY A 390 21.87 30.71 35.06
CA GLY A 390 22.49 32.04 35.02
C GLY A 390 22.61 32.65 33.61
N GLU A 391 22.03 32.01 32.59
CA GLU A 391 21.98 32.53 31.22
C GLU A 391 21.00 33.72 31.12
N THR A 392 21.36 34.72 30.31
CA THR A 392 20.55 35.93 30.10
C THR A 392 19.16 35.61 29.52
N ASN A 393 18.14 36.38 29.93
CA ASN A 393 16.74 36.31 29.48
C ASN A 393 16.58 36.71 28.00
N TYR A 394 17.19 35.99 27.06
CA TYR A 394 17.01 36.26 25.63
C TYR A 394 15.98 35.29 25.06
N VAL A 395 14.76 35.80 24.82
CA VAL A 395 13.79 35.08 24.00
C VAL A 395 14.21 35.23 22.54
N ASP A 396 14.34 34.10 21.85
CA ASP A 396 14.73 34.09 20.44
C ASP A 396 13.66 34.78 19.56
N ASP A 397 13.85 36.07 19.29
CA ASP A 397 12.98 36.91 18.46
C ASP A 397 12.76 36.31 17.06
N LYS A 398 13.74 35.57 16.54
CA LYS A 398 13.62 34.85 15.26
C LYS A 398 12.57 33.75 15.35
N LYS A 399 12.48 33.05 16.48
CA LYS A 399 11.47 32.03 16.76
C LYS A 399 10.07 32.63 16.86
N ILE A 400 9.92 33.79 17.48
CA ILE A 400 8.64 34.52 17.57
C ILE A 400 8.18 34.98 16.18
N LYS A 401 9.05 35.63 15.40
CA LYS A 401 8.73 36.05 14.02
C LYS A 401 8.33 34.88 13.12
N ASN A 402 8.99 33.72 13.27
CA ASN A 402 8.63 32.51 12.53
C ASN A 402 7.25 31.96 12.94
N LEU A 403 6.89 32.03 14.22
CA LEU A 403 5.55 31.65 14.71
C LEU A 403 4.46 32.55 14.16
N GLU A 404 4.70 33.86 14.10
CA GLU A 404 3.76 34.83 13.50
C GLU A 404 3.55 34.55 12.01
N LYS A 405 4.64 34.36 11.25
CA LYS A 405 4.55 33.99 9.82
C LYS A 405 3.77 32.69 9.61
N LYS A 406 4.03 31.66 10.42
CA LYS A 406 3.28 30.38 10.37
C LYS A 406 1.80 30.59 10.71
N THR A 407 1.49 31.44 11.69
CA THR A 407 0.12 31.74 12.10
C THR A 407 -0.64 32.47 11.00
N ASN A 408 -0.03 33.46 10.34
CA ASN A 408 -0.65 34.16 9.22
C ASN A 408 -0.92 33.23 8.02
N LYS A 409 0.02 32.32 7.71
CA LYS A 409 -0.19 31.27 6.70
C LYS A 409 -1.36 30.35 7.07
N ASN A 410 -1.45 29.91 8.33
CA ASN A 410 -2.55 29.07 8.81
C ASN A 410 -3.90 29.80 8.75
N ILE A 411 -3.96 31.09 9.09
CA ILE A 411 -5.18 31.90 8.99
C ILE A 411 -5.64 31.98 7.53
N LYS A 412 -4.73 32.27 6.60
CA LYS A 412 -5.04 32.32 5.16
C LYS A 412 -5.59 30.98 4.66
N LEU A 413 -4.89 29.88 4.94
CA LEU A 413 -5.30 28.54 4.56
C LEU A 413 -6.65 28.15 5.17
N ALA A 414 -6.86 28.45 6.46
CA ALA A 414 -8.11 28.15 7.15
C ALA A 414 -9.30 28.93 6.55
N ASN A 415 -9.11 30.20 6.18
CA ASN A 415 -10.15 30.98 5.51
C ASN A 415 -10.46 30.41 4.12
N GLU A 416 -9.46 30.03 3.33
CA GLU A 416 -9.65 29.44 2.01
C GLU A 416 -10.40 28.10 2.08
N ILE A 417 -10.02 27.22 3.00
CA ILE A 417 -10.68 25.92 3.20
C ILE A 417 -12.13 26.12 3.67
N GLN A 418 -12.38 27.01 4.62
CA GLN A 418 -13.73 27.27 5.12
C GLN A 418 -14.64 27.84 4.02
N LYS A 419 -14.14 28.82 3.25
CA LYS A 419 -14.85 29.34 2.07
C LYS A 419 -15.16 28.24 1.06
N MET A 420 -14.22 27.32 0.82
CA MET A 420 -14.48 26.21 -0.11
C MET A 420 -15.54 25.24 0.41
N ILE A 421 -15.57 24.97 1.72
CA ILE A 421 -16.59 24.13 2.36
C ILE A 421 -17.97 24.78 2.19
N LEU A 422 -18.10 26.05 2.52
CA LEU A 422 -19.38 26.78 2.46
C LEU A 422 -19.86 26.99 1.01
N ASN A 423 -18.99 27.48 0.12
CA ASN A 423 -19.40 27.83 -1.24
C ASN A 423 -19.79 26.61 -2.09
N ASN A 424 -19.20 25.45 -1.83
CA ASN A 424 -19.48 24.22 -2.58
C ASN A 424 -20.40 23.26 -1.80
N ASN A 425 -20.94 23.66 -0.65
CA ASN A 425 -21.75 22.81 0.23
C ASN A 425 -21.08 21.46 0.53
N LEU A 426 -19.79 21.49 0.89
CA LEU A 426 -19.04 20.27 1.18
C LEU A 426 -19.37 19.75 2.56
N GLU A 427 -19.54 18.44 2.67
CA GLU A 427 -19.86 17.77 3.92
C GLU A 427 -19.06 16.46 4.07
N PRO A 428 -18.94 15.93 5.30
CA PRO A 428 -18.33 14.63 5.53
C PRO A 428 -19.07 13.52 4.76
N ILE A 429 -18.38 12.86 3.83
CA ILE A 429 -18.98 11.82 2.98
C ILE A 429 -18.33 10.44 3.18
N ILE A 430 -17.00 10.40 3.34
CA ILE A 430 -16.25 9.14 3.43
C ILE A 430 -15.23 9.22 4.55
N ARG A 431 -15.12 8.16 5.34
CA ARG A 431 -14.00 7.93 6.25
C ARG A 431 -13.12 6.80 5.76
N THR A 432 -11.81 7.01 5.85
CA THR A 432 -10.82 5.94 5.69
C THR A 432 -10.01 5.79 6.96
N SER A 433 -9.95 4.58 7.51
CA SER A 433 -9.11 4.21 8.65
C SER A 433 -8.12 3.12 8.22
N TYR A 434 -6.88 3.18 8.69
CA TYR A 434 -5.86 2.18 8.42
C TYR A 434 -4.72 2.27 9.44
N LEU A 435 -3.96 1.18 9.57
CA LEU A 435 -2.72 1.13 10.34
C LEU A 435 -1.53 1.37 9.41
N ARG A 436 -0.60 2.22 9.81
CA ARG A 436 0.59 2.58 9.01
C ARG A 436 1.88 2.18 9.69
N SER A 437 2.70 1.42 8.96
CA SER A 437 4.13 1.24 9.23
C SER A 437 4.94 2.16 8.31
N ALA A 438 5.99 2.79 8.82
CA ALA A 438 6.83 3.70 8.05
C ALA A 438 8.32 3.32 8.16
N PHE A 439 9.04 3.46 7.05
CA PHE A 439 10.45 3.09 6.93
C PHE A 439 11.22 4.20 6.22
N GLN A 440 12.25 4.73 6.86
CA GLN A 440 13.09 5.77 6.28
C GLN A 440 14.37 5.95 7.10
N GLN A 441 15.51 6.15 6.44
CA GLN A 441 16.74 6.55 7.13
C GLN A 441 16.61 7.95 7.74
N SER A 442 17.29 8.19 8.86
CA SER A 442 17.34 9.50 9.52
C SER A 442 18.24 10.49 8.77
N THR A 443 19.33 9.99 8.19
CA THR A 443 20.32 10.76 7.44
C THR A 443 19.93 10.94 5.97
N ASP A 444 19.32 9.92 5.37
CA ASP A 444 18.97 9.92 3.95
C ASP A 444 17.45 10.03 3.69
N ASN A 445 17.11 10.95 2.79
CA ASN A 445 15.76 11.26 2.34
C ASN A 445 15.44 10.67 0.94
N THR A 446 16.36 9.91 0.32
CA THR A 446 16.21 9.35 -1.03
C THR A 446 15.01 8.42 -1.16
N VAL A 447 14.84 7.49 -0.22
CA VAL A 447 13.81 6.46 -0.22
C VAL A 447 13.01 6.50 1.08
N ARG A 448 11.69 6.56 0.95
CA ARG A 448 10.76 6.36 2.06
C ARG A 448 9.70 5.36 1.64
N ILE A 449 9.45 4.36 2.48
CA ILE A 449 8.40 3.37 2.26
C ILE A 449 7.38 3.50 3.39
N SER A 450 6.09 3.38 3.06
CA SER A 450 5.05 3.16 4.05
C SER A 450 4.13 2.03 3.62
N ILE A 451 3.70 1.21 4.57
CA ILE A 451 2.77 0.12 4.36
C ILE A 451 1.51 0.44 5.16
N ASP A 452 0.37 0.49 4.47
CA ASP A 452 -0.95 0.68 5.08
C ASP A 452 -1.68 -0.67 5.10
N THR A 453 -2.13 -1.09 6.29
CA THR A 453 -2.84 -2.35 6.56
C THR A 453 -4.17 -2.06 7.28
N ASN A 454 -5.01 -3.08 7.46
CA ASN A 454 -6.33 -2.97 8.12
C ASN A 454 -7.20 -1.83 7.55
N ILE A 455 -7.17 -1.67 6.22
CA ILE A 455 -7.79 -0.53 5.56
C ILE A 455 -9.31 -0.71 5.59
N SER A 456 -9.99 0.22 6.25
CA SER A 456 -11.43 0.27 6.38
C SER A 456 -11.96 1.56 5.77
N MET A 457 -13.06 1.45 5.05
CA MET A 457 -13.78 2.54 4.39
C MET A 457 -15.18 2.59 5.00
N LEU A 458 -15.63 3.78 5.39
CA LEU A 458 -16.89 3.98 6.09
C LEU A 458 -17.68 5.12 5.45
N ASN A 459 -18.99 4.92 5.31
CA ASN A 459 -19.94 5.93 4.86
C ASN A 459 -20.19 6.93 6.00
N GLU A 460 -19.74 8.16 5.78
CA GLU A 460 -19.83 9.23 6.75
C GLU A 460 -21.09 10.08 6.55
N TYR A 461 -21.80 9.94 5.42
CA TYR A 461 -22.93 10.78 5.06
C TYR A 461 -24.14 10.52 5.98
N ILE A 462 -24.64 11.57 6.64
CA ILE A 462 -25.83 11.55 7.48
C ILE A 462 -26.64 12.83 7.22
N LYS A 463 -27.97 12.71 7.14
CA LYS A 463 -28.90 13.82 6.90
C LYS A 463 -28.87 14.92 7.98
N LYS A 464 -28.80 14.54 9.26
CA LYS A 464 -28.73 15.46 10.40
C LYS A 464 -27.53 15.09 11.26
N ARG A 465 -26.61 16.03 11.48
CA ARG A 465 -25.35 15.80 12.18
C ARG A 465 -25.28 16.63 13.46
N GLU A 466 -24.99 15.97 14.58
CA GLU A 466 -24.70 16.62 15.86
C GLU A 466 -23.19 16.85 16.04
N TYR A 467 -22.38 15.95 15.47
CA TYR A 467 -20.92 15.99 15.53
C TYR A 467 -20.33 16.18 14.12
N TRP A 468 -19.07 16.63 14.07
CA TRP A 468 -18.37 16.84 12.80
C TRP A 468 -18.08 15.53 12.05
N CYS A 469 -18.09 14.39 12.76
CA CYS A 469 -17.96 13.04 12.22
C CYS A 469 -18.72 12.03 13.09
N ARG A 470 -19.11 10.88 12.52
CA ARG A 470 -19.70 9.72 13.20
C ARG A 470 -18.85 9.24 14.37
N LEU A 471 -19.50 8.82 15.44
CA LEU A 471 -18.81 8.32 16.63
C LEU A 471 -18.33 6.88 16.41
N SER A 472 -17.29 6.46 17.12
CA SER A 472 -16.77 5.08 17.04
C SER A 472 -17.74 4.04 17.60
N GLU A 473 -18.61 4.46 18.53
CA GLU A 473 -19.57 3.63 19.26
C GLU A 473 -20.85 3.39 18.45
N GLU A 474 -21.04 4.11 17.35
CA GLU A 474 -22.22 4.00 16.52
C GLU A 474 -22.28 2.60 15.87
N VAL A 475 -23.45 1.96 15.94
CA VAL A 475 -23.68 0.67 15.30
C VAL A 475 -23.87 0.90 13.80
N LEU A 476 -22.97 0.32 13.01
CA LEU A 476 -22.94 0.51 11.56
C LEU A 476 -23.61 -0.64 10.83
N GLY A 477 -24.41 -0.32 9.81
CA GLY A 477 -24.98 -1.30 8.90
C GLY A 477 -23.91 -1.99 8.04
N LYS A 478 -24.20 -3.19 7.53
CA LYS A 478 -23.26 -3.95 6.67
C LYS A 478 -22.81 -3.19 5.42
N ASN A 479 -23.69 -2.36 4.86
CA ASN A 479 -23.41 -1.57 3.66
C ASN A 479 -22.75 -0.21 3.96
N GLU A 480 -22.52 0.12 5.22
CA GLU A 480 -21.89 1.37 5.63
C GLU A 480 -20.38 1.24 5.82
N VAL A 481 -19.85 0.02 5.90
CA VAL A 481 -18.41 -0.24 6.11
C VAL A 481 -17.91 -1.32 5.18
N ILE A 482 -16.81 -1.01 4.49
CA ILE A 482 -16.09 -1.96 3.65
C ILE A 482 -14.65 -2.07 4.15
N ARG A 483 -14.23 -3.31 4.42
CA ARG A 483 -12.84 -3.64 4.78
C ARG A 483 -12.13 -4.22 3.55
N LEU A 484 -10.93 -3.72 3.26
CA LEU A 484 -10.13 -4.19 2.15
C LEU A 484 -9.24 -5.36 2.58
N ASN A 485 -9.18 -6.39 1.74
CA ASN A 485 -8.45 -7.64 2.01
C ASN A 485 -7.00 -7.65 1.51
N TYR A 486 -6.39 -6.47 1.40
CA TYR A 486 -5.02 -6.29 0.93
C TYR A 486 -4.36 -5.07 1.59
N GLY A 487 -3.03 -5.08 1.64
CA GLY A 487 -2.23 -3.93 2.08
C GLY A 487 -1.88 -3.00 0.91
N ILE A 488 -1.53 -1.75 1.22
CA ILE A 488 -1.03 -0.78 0.25
C ILE A 488 0.41 -0.40 0.62
N ILE A 489 1.35 -0.64 -0.28
CA ILE A 489 2.73 -0.15 -0.16
C ILE A 489 2.83 1.15 -0.94
N GLU A 490 3.29 2.22 -0.29
CA GLU A 490 3.60 3.50 -0.92
C GLU A 490 5.12 3.70 -0.88
N VAL A 491 5.77 3.68 -2.04
CA VAL A 491 7.21 3.96 -2.20
C VAL A 491 7.35 5.40 -2.66
N LYS A 492 8.17 6.18 -1.97
CA LYS A 492 8.45 7.58 -2.28
C LYS A 492 9.93 7.74 -2.56
N LEU A 493 10.24 8.17 -3.77
CA LEU A 493 11.61 8.34 -4.25
C LEU A 493 11.88 9.81 -4.56
N LYS A 494 13.06 10.29 -4.19
CA LYS A 494 13.62 11.55 -4.71
C LYS A 494 14.23 11.34 -6.11
N VAL A 495 14.74 10.14 -6.37
CA VAL A 495 15.41 9.77 -7.63
C VAL A 495 14.42 9.10 -8.60
N ASN A 496 14.62 9.28 -9.90
CA ASN A 496 13.72 8.76 -10.94
C ASN A 496 13.75 7.23 -11.09
N LYS A 497 14.86 6.55 -10.75
CA LYS A 497 15.00 5.09 -10.85
C LYS A 497 14.74 4.44 -9.49
N MET A 498 13.88 3.42 -9.48
CA MET A 498 13.61 2.61 -8.29
C MET A 498 14.78 1.66 -8.02
N PRO A 499 15.31 1.61 -6.77
CA PRO A 499 16.36 0.67 -6.39
C PRO A 499 15.98 -0.79 -6.66
N GLU A 500 16.98 -1.60 -7.05
CA GLU A 500 16.78 -3.00 -7.43
C GLU A 500 16.21 -3.84 -6.29
N TRP A 501 16.70 -3.65 -5.06
CA TRP A 501 16.19 -4.37 -3.90
C TRP A 501 14.68 -4.15 -3.68
N ILE A 502 14.16 -2.95 -3.98
CA ILE A 502 12.71 -2.66 -3.93
C ILE A 502 11.99 -3.43 -5.03
N THR A 503 12.51 -3.42 -6.26
CA THR A 503 11.92 -4.20 -7.37
C THR A 503 11.86 -5.69 -7.04
N HIS A 504 12.92 -6.26 -6.45
CA HIS A 504 12.96 -7.66 -6.05
C HIS A 504 11.92 -8.00 -4.97
N ILE A 505 11.76 -7.13 -3.96
CA ILE A 505 10.73 -7.32 -2.92
C ILE A 505 9.33 -7.26 -3.55
N LEU A 506 9.07 -6.27 -4.41
CA LEU A 506 7.77 -6.10 -5.04
C LEU A 506 7.41 -7.28 -5.95
N ASN A 507 8.36 -7.75 -6.77
CA ASN A 507 8.18 -8.90 -7.67
C ASN A 507 7.92 -10.19 -6.86
N SER A 508 8.71 -10.44 -5.81
CA SER A 508 8.55 -11.62 -4.93
C SER A 508 7.17 -11.69 -4.27
N ASN A 509 6.49 -10.55 -4.13
CA ASN A 509 5.22 -10.42 -3.44
C ASN A 509 4.00 -10.45 -4.37
N GLU A 510 4.19 -10.66 -5.68
CA GLU A 510 3.14 -10.54 -6.70
C GLU A 510 2.40 -9.19 -6.59
N SER A 511 3.15 -8.12 -6.35
CA SER A 511 2.55 -6.82 -6.10
C SER A 511 1.93 -6.25 -7.37
N ILE A 512 0.77 -5.61 -7.23
CA ILE A 512 0.07 -4.95 -8.34
C ILE A 512 0.36 -3.46 -8.28
N ASN A 513 1.03 -2.91 -9.28
CA ASN A 513 1.28 -1.48 -9.38
C ASN A 513 0.02 -0.76 -9.89
N LEU A 514 -0.52 0.13 -9.06
CA LEU A 514 -1.68 0.94 -9.40
C LEU A 514 -1.29 2.40 -9.55
N TYR A 515 -1.30 2.87 -10.80
CA TYR A 515 -0.96 4.25 -11.10
C TYR A 515 -1.93 5.22 -10.43
N LYS A 516 -1.39 6.05 -9.53
CA LYS A 516 -2.10 7.13 -8.80
C LYS A 516 -3.31 6.65 -7.99
N TYR A 517 -3.28 5.41 -7.50
CA TYR A 517 -4.30 4.88 -6.58
C TYR A 517 -4.68 5.85 -5.46
N SER A 518 -5.97 5.95 -5.16
CA SER A 518 -6.54 6.84 -4.15
C SER A 518 -7.56 6.13 -3.28
N LYS A 519 -7.31 6.07 -1.97
CA LYS A 519 -8.26 5.53 -0.98
C LYS A 519 -9.61 6.24 -1.03
N TYR A 520 -9.60 7.56 -1.27
CA TYR A 520 -10.82 8.37 -1.40
C TYR A 520 -11.66 7.92 -2.60
N GLN A 521 -11.03 7.78 -3.77
CA GLN A 521 -11.74 7.40 -5.00
C GLN A 521 -12.25 5.95 -4.91
N THR A 522 -11.46 5.05 -4.34
CA THR A 522 -11.91 3.68 -4.07
C THR A 522 -13.12 3.66 -3.14
N ALA A 523 -13.07 4.40 -2.04
CA ALA A 523 -14.16 4.44 -1.06
C ALA A 523 -15.45 5.04 -1.65
N MET A 524 -15.36 6.17 -2.38
CA MET A 524 -16.51 6.75 -3.08
C MET A 524 -17.11 5.75 -4.08
N ALA A 525 -16.29 5.05 -4.86
CA ALA A 525 -16.80 4.11 -5.84
C ALA A 525 -17.45 2.85 -5.24
N LEU A 526 -17.03 2.44 -4.04
CA LEU A 526 -17.57 1.24 -3.38
C LEU A 526 -18.78 1.54 -2.47
N LEU A 527 -18.82 2.71 -1.81
CA LEU A 527 -19.87 3.07 -0.84
C LEU A 527 -20.91 4.05 -1.39
N HIS A 528 -20.54 4.84 -2.40
CA HIS A 528 -21.40 5.84 -3.04
C HIS A 528 -21.41 5.69 -4.56
N SER A 529 -21.54 4.44 -5.02
CA SER A 529 -21.57 4.10 -6.45
C SER A 529 -22.66 4.86 -7.22
N GLU A 530 -23.77 5.17 -6.55
CA GLU A 530 -24.92 5.91 -7.05
C GLU A 530 -24.64 7.40 -7.34
N LYS A 531 -23.65 7.99 -6.66
CA LYS A 531 -23.31 9.42 -6.80
C LYS A 531 -22.24 9.70 -7.86
N ILE A 532 -21.53 8.67 -8.33
CA ILE A 532 -20.36 8.85 -9.18
C ILE A 532 -20.65 8.57 -10.66
N LYS A 533 -20.10 9.41 -11.54
CA LYS A 533 -20.20 9.24 -13.00
C LYS A 533 -19.07 8.40 -13.60
N TYR A 534 -17.91 8.39 -12.94
CA TYR A 534 -16.70 7.74 -13.42
C TYR A 534 -16.19 6.74 -12.41
N ILE A 535 -15.85 5.54 -12.86
CA ILE A 535 -15.36 4.46 -11.98
C ILE A 535 -13.84 4.38 -12.10
N PRO A 536 -13.08 4.31 -10.99
CA PRO A 536 -11.64 4.08 -11.04
C PRO A 536 -11.31 2.73 -11.68
N ILE A 537 -10.26 2.67 -12.52
CA ILE A 537 -9.91 1.47 -13.29
C ILE A 537 -9.73 0.22 -12.43
N TRP A 538 -9.14 0.36 -11.22
CA TRP A 538 -8.92 -0.77 -10.32
C TRP A 538 -10.20 -1.30 -9.67
N VAL A 539 -11.24 -0.47 -9.59
CA VAL A 539 -12.57 -0.90 -9.15
C VAL A 539 -13.28 -1.59 -10.32
N TYR A 540 -13.19 -1.01 -11.52
CA TYR A 540 -13.76 -1.61 -12.74
C TYR A 540 -13.18 -3.00 -13.05
N GLU A 541 -11.86 -3.17 -12.92
CA GLU A 541 -11.19 -4.47 -13.11
C GLU A 541 -11.41 -5.45 -11.94
N ASN A 542 -12.25 -5.10 -10.95
CA ASN A 542 -12.57 -5.91 -9.78
C ASN A 542 -11.33 -6.45 -9.06
N ILE A 543 -10.28 -5.64 -8.96
CA ILE A 543 -9.01 -6.06 -8.33
C ILE A 543 -9.24 -6.53 -6.90
N HIS A 544 -10.19 -5.91 -6.20
CA HIS A 544 -10.58 -6.28 -4.84
C HIS A 544 -10.93 -7.78 -4.72
N GLU A 545 -11.52 -8.39 -5.77
CA GLU A 545 -11.87 -9.81 -5.77
C GLU A 545 -10.67 -10.74 -5.91
N ARG A 546 -9.60 -10.30 -6.59
CA ARG A 546 -8.35 -11.07 -6.70
C ARG A 546 -7.69 -11.31 -5.34
N PHE A 547 -7.99 -10.44 -4.37
CA PHE A 547 -7.52 -10.54 -2.98
C PHE A 547 -8.51 -11.22 -2.04
N LYS A 548 -9.76 -11.47 -2.47
CA LYS A 548 -10.70 -12.29 -1.68
C LYS A 548 -10.18 -13.73 -1.68
N SER A 549 -10.01 -14.28 -0.49
CA SER A 549 -9.73 -15.71 -0.36
C SER A 549 -10.92 -16.50 -0.90
N LYS A 550 -10.70 -17.55 -1.71
CA LYS A 550 -11.75 -18.50 -2.15
C LYS A 550 -12.50 -19.20 -0.99
N SER A 551 -12.08 -18.97 0.25
CA SER A 551 -12.81 -19.30 1.47
C SER A 551 -13.34 -18.01 2.11
N SER A 552 -14.62 -17.99 2.45
CA SER A 552 -15.42 -16.93 3.10
C SER A 552 -14.91 -16.49 4.50
N PHE A 553 -13.62 -16.20 4.63
CA PHE A 553 -12.92 -16.07 5.91
C PHE A 553 -12.26 -14.70 6.12
N SER A 554 -12.02 -13.95 5.05
CA SER A 554 -11.31 -12.66 5.13
C SER A 554 -12.13 -11.56 5.85
N ASP A 555 -13.45 -11.70 5.91
CA ASP A 555 -14.32 -10.71 6.58
C ASP A 555 -14.27 -10.81 8.11
N LEU A 556 -13.57 -11.79 8.68
CA LEU A 556 -13.56 -12.07 10.13
C LEU A 556 -12.18 -11.91 10.81
N THR A 557 -11.09 -11.68 10.08
CA THR A 557 -9.72 -11.77 10.64
C THR A 557 -8.99 -10.46 10.86
N ILE A 558 -9.69 -9.34 10.99
CA ILE A 558 -9.06 -8.09 11.42
C ILE A 558 -9.86 -7.53 12.60
N LYS A 559 -9.60 -8.08 13.79
CA LYS A 559 -9.86 -7.41 15.06
C LYS A 559 -8.50 -7.16 15.71
N ASP A 560 -8.27 -5.90 16.03
CA ASP A 560 -7.06 -5.40 16.67
C ASP A 560 -6.79 -6.12 18.00
N SER A 561 -5.51 -6.17 18.36
CA SER A 561 -4.93 -6.60 19.64
C SER A 561 -5.23 -5.65 20.80
N HIS A 562 -6.30 -4.85 20.73
CA HIS A 562 -6.80 -4.05 21.84
C HIS A 562 -8.30 -4.30 22.00
N GLY A 563 -8.63 -4.98 23.09
CA GLY A 563 -9.97 -5.47 23.34
C GLY A 563 -10.97 -4.33 23.54
N HIS A 564 -12.00 -4.28 22.70
CA HIS A 564 -13.34 -3.88 23.11
C HIS A 564 -14.35 -4.76 22.34
N ILE A 565 -15.27 -5.35 23.12
CA ILE A 565 -16.32 -6.26 22.67
C ILE A 565 -17.54 -5.42 22.31
N SER A 566 -18.14 -5.66 21.14
CA SER A 566 -19.55 -5.39 20.92
C SER A 566 -20.19 -6.62 20.26
N ASP A 567 -21.26 -7.07 20.92
CA ASP A 567 -22.06 -8.25 20.64
C ASP A 567 -22.91 -8.06 19.40
N PHE A 568 -22.99 -9.07 18.53
CA PHE A 568 -24.13 -9.24 17.63
C PHE A 568 -24.40 -10.73 17.38
N ALA A 569 -25.43 -11.23 18.06
CA ALA A 569 -26.19 -12.41 17.70
C ALA A 569 -27.31 -12.03 16.70
N HIS A 570 -27.77 -13.04 15.96
CA HIS A 570 -28.91 -13.07 15.03
C HIS A 570 -28.71 -12.53 13.60
N ASN A 571 -28.65 -13.45 12.63
CA ASN A 571 -29.81 -13.69 11.77
C ASN A 571 -29.75 -15.09 11.13
N PRO A 572 -30.86 -15.85 11.07
CA PRO A 572 -31.00 -17.04 10.23
C PRO A 572 -31.27 -16.63 8.77
N ASP A 573 -31.43 -17.62 7.91
CA ASP A 573 -31.75 -17.55 6.48
C ASP A 573 -30.58 -17.51 5.51
N PHE A 574 -30.22 -18.70 5.02
CA PHE A 574 -30.06 -18.94 3.58
C PHE A 574 -30.32 -20.44 3.31
N LYS A 575 -31.60 -20.78 3.11
CA LYS A 575 -32.04 -21.98 2.39
C LYS A 575 -31.98 -21.67 0.89
N GLY A 576 -31.43 -22.59 0.10
CA GLY A 576 -31.69 -22.66 -1.35
C GLY A 576 -30.48 -22.40 -2.25
N ALA A 577 -29.78 -23.48 -2.62
CA ALA A 577 -29.30 -23.75 -3.97
C ALA A 577 -28.43 -25.03 -3.93
N ILE A 578 -29.11 -26.17 -3.85
CA ILE A 578 -28.53 -27.46 -4.19
C ILE A 578 -28.67 -27.59 -5.71
N LYS A 579 -27.54 -27.56 -6.43
CA LYS A 579 -27.43 -28.27 -7.71
C LYS A 579 -26.35 -29.32 -7.55
N ASN A 580 -26.81 -30.57 -7.60
CA ASN A 580 -26.01 -31.77 -7.79
C ASN A 580 -25.26 -31.62 -9.11
N ASP A 581 -24.00 -32.04 -9.14
CA ASP A 581 -23.49 -32.86 -10.23
C ASP A 581 -22.34 -33.71 -9.70
N ASN A 582 -22.69 -34.96 -9.44
CA ASN A 582 -21.75 -36.07 -9.42
C ASN A 582 -21.40 -36.37 -10.87
N ASN A 583 -20.12 -36.37 -11.24
CA ASN A 583 -19.60 -37.33 -12.21
C ASN A 583 -18.08 -37.43 -12.05
N TYR A 584 -17.68 -38.54 -11.43
CA TYR A 584 -16.37 -39.15 -11.54
C TYR A 584 -16.34 -39.96 -12.83
N ASN A 585 -15.36 -39.68 -13.69
CA ASN A 585 -14.69 -40.58 -14.65
C ASN A 585 -13.37 -39.83 -14.97
N GLY A 586 -12.16 -40.33 -14.78
CA GLY A 586 -11.72 -41.71 -14.88
C GLY A 586 -11.02 -41.93 -16.23
N THR A 587 -9.94 -41.19 -16.53
CA THR A 587 -8.98 -41.58 -17.58
C THR A 587 -7.56 -41.42 -17.06
N ILE A 588 -6.91 -42.59 -17.03
CA ILE A 588 -5.50 -42.83 -16.82
C ILE A 588 -4.82 -42.51 -18.15
N ASP A 589 -3.76 -41.70 -18.14
CA ASP A 589 -2.74 -41.79 -19.19
C ASP A 589 -1.35 -41.71 -18.57
N ASN A 590 -0.64 -42.81 -18.74
CA ASN A 590 0.77 -43.00 -18.45
C ASN A 590 1.57 -42.39 -19.60
N SER A 591 2.57 -41.55 -19.30
CA SER A 591 3.75 -41.46 -20.15
C SER A 591 4.99 -41.07 -19.34
N THR A 592 5.94 -42.00 -19.41
CA THR A 592 7.28 -42.07 -18.85
C THR A 592 8.21 -40.91 -19.21
N ASN A 593 9.16 -40.68 -18.31
CA ASN A 593 10.35 -39.83 -18.46
C ASN A 593 11.14 -40.12 -19.75
N GLN A 594 11.74 -39.08 -20.34
CA GLN A 594 13.09 -39.17 -20.91
C GLN A 594 13.78 -37.79 -20.98
N TYR A 595 15.06 -37.80 -20.63
CA TYR A 595 16.00 -36.68 -20.52
C TYR A 595 16.49 -36.19 -21.89
N SER A 596 16.81 -34.90 -22.02
CA SER A 596 18.05 -34.45 -22.69
C SER A 596 18.31 -32.94 -22.54
N HIS A 597 19.53 -32.60 -22.13
CA HIS A 597 20.15 -31.28 -22.06
C HIS A 597 20.23 -30.54 -23.41
N LYS A 598 20.22 -29.19 -23.38
CA LYS A 598 21.34 -28.35 -23.89
C LYS A 598 21.16 -26.85 -23.60
N TYR A 599 22.31 -26.19 -23.51
CA TYR A 599 22.66 -24.92 -22.86
C TYR A 599 22.23 -23.64 -23.60
N GLY A 600 22.26 -22.51 -22.87
CA GLY A 600 22.38 -21.17 -23.47
C GLY A 600 22.13 -19.98 -22.53
N TYR A 601 22.88 -19.84 -21.43
CA TYR A 601 23.04 -18.54 -20.76
C TYR A 601 24.33 -17.87 -21.23
N PRO A 602 24.35 -16.55 -21.44
CA PRO A 602 25.52 -15.71 -21.18
C PRO A 602 25.39 -15.05 -19.79
N SER A 603 26.54 -14.98 -19.12
CA SER A 603 26.77 -14.70 -17.71
C SER A 603 27.29 -13.29 -17.43
N ASN A 604 27.24 -12.93 -16.14
CA ASN A 604 28.15 -12.09 -15.32
C ASN A 604 27.41 -10.98 -14.58
N GLY A 605 27.48 -10.81 -13.25
CA GLY A 605 28.17 -11.46 -12.12
C GLY A 605 27.66 -10.74 -10.85
N TYR A 606 27.67 -11.23 -9.61
CA TYR A 606 28.45 -12.27 -8.96
C TYR A 606 27.56 -12.92 -7.89
N VAL A 607 27.27 -14.22 -8.06
CA VAL A 607 26.80 -15.10 -6.99
C VAL A 607 27.97 -16.02 -6.70
N THR A 608 28.58 -15.87 -5.53
CA THR A 608 29.64 -16.78 -5.09
C THR A 608 29.07 -18.18 -4.92
N ASP A 609 29.75 -19.11 -5.58
CA ASP A 609 29.49 -20.54 -5.62
C ASP A 609 29.35 -21.16 -4.23
N ILE A 610 28.25 -21.91 -4.03
CA ILE A 610 28.25 -23.05 -3.11
C ILE A 610 27.94 -24.28 -3.97
N ASN A 611 28.93 -25.14 -4.02
CA ASN A 611 29.08 -26.31 -4.87
C ASN A 611 27.91 -27.32 -4.72
N MET A 612 27.32 -27.74 -5.84
CA MET A 612 26.12 -28.58 -5.96
C MET A 612 26.48 -30.08 -5.96
N SER A 613 27.29 -30.55 -5.01
CA SER A 613 27.67 -31.97 -4.90
C SER A 613 27.70 -32.46 -3.45
N ALA A 614 26.55 -32.48 -2.79
CA ALA A 614 26.38 -33.24 -1.55
C ALA A 614 24.92 -33.65 -1.35
N TYR A 615 24.48 -34.69 -2.06
CA TYR A 615 23.20 -35.36 -1.77
C TYR A 615 23.20 -36.13 -0.43
N ASN A 616 24.25 -35.99 0.40
CA ASN A 616 24.43 -36.66 1.70
C ASN A 616 24.68 -35.70 2.91
N THR A 617 24.40 -34.40 2.83
CA THR A 617 24.56 -33.45 3.97
C THR A 617 23.26 -32.85 4.50
N LEU A 618 22.10 -33.44 4.22
CA LEU A 618 20.79 -32.93 4.66
C LEU A 618 20.54 -33.08 6.19
N GLU A 619 21.31 -33.93 6.86
CA GLU A 619 21.27 -34.09 8.33
C GLU A 619 22.06 -33.00 9.08
N ARG A 620 22.97 -32.28 8.41
CA ARG A 620 23.93 -31.36 9.05
C ARG A 620 23.65 -29.88 8.76
N MET A 621 22.40 -29.52 8.50
CA MET A 621 21.97 -28.12 8.41
C MET A 621 21.16 -27.71 9.64
N SER A 622 21.44 -26.52 10.17
CA SER A 622 20.68 -25.97 11.29
C SER A 622 19.21 -25.76 10.90
N GLU A 623 18.28 -25.75 11.88
CA GLU A 623 16.86 -25.52 11.59
C GLU A 623 16.62 -24.15 10.92
N LEU A 624 17.45 -23.15 11.22
CA LEU A 624 17.42 -21.82 10.62
C LEU A 624 17.76 -21.84 9.13
N GLU A 625 18.79 -22.57 8.72
CA GLU A 625 19.17 -22.72 7.31
C GLU A 625 18.06 -23.41 6.51
N LYS A 626 17.51 -24.51 7.03
CA LYS A 626 16.38 -25.21 6.39
C LYS A 626 15.18 -24.29 6.19
N THR A 627 14.96 -23.36 7.13
CA THR A 627 13.89 -22.36 7.07
C THR A 627 14.19 -21.29 6.01
N PHE A 628 15.43 -20.82 5.93
CA PHE A 628 15.89 -19.88 4.91
C PHE A 628 15.71 -20.45 3.49
N TYR A 629 16.16 -21.68 3.23
CA TYR A 629 15.98 -22.32 1.92
C TYR A 629 14.51 -22.48 1.55
N TRP A 630 13.67 -22.86 2.50
CA TRP A 630 12.23 -23.01 2.26
C TRP A 630 11.57 -21.65 1.90
N ILE A 631 11.92 -20.57 2.59
CA ILE A 631 11.41 -19.22 2.30
C ILE A 631 11.88 -18.75 0.94
N ASN A 632 13.17 -18.88 0.66
CA ASN A 632 13.70 -18.47 -0.64
C ASN A 632 12.99 -19.22 -1.76
N ASN A 633 12.83 -20.53 -1.67
CA ASN A 633 12.09 -21.31 -2.67
C ASN A 633 10.61 -20.90 -2.80
N LYS A 634 9.98 -20.46 -1.71
CA LYS A 634 8.58 -20.03 -1.72
C LYS A 634 8.39 -18.69 -2.44
N TYR A 635 9.33 -17.76 -2.27
CA TYR A 635 9.25 -16.41 -2.82
C TYR A 635 10.04 -16.23 -4.13
N SER A 636 11.00 -17.11 -4.44
CA SER A 636 11.79 -17.08 -5.68
C SER A 636 11.07 -17.69 -6.89
N LYS A 637 10.11 -18.59 -6.69
CA LYS A 637 9.38 -19.24 -7.79
C LYS A 637 8.52 -18.28 -8.62
N ASN A 638 8.27 -17.07 -8.14
CA ASN A 638 7.35 -16.10 -8.75
C ASN A 638 8.06 -14.82 -9.20
N PHE A 639 9.23 -14.92 -9.85
CA PHE A 639 9.82 -13.79 -10.58
C PHE A 639 9.02 -13.50 -11.87
N LYS A 640 7.78 -13.05 -11.73
CA LYS A 640 7.06 -12.37 -12.80
C LYS A 640 7.20 -10.87 -12.57
N GLU A 641 7.41 -10.09 -13.63
CA GLU A 641 7.35 -8.64 -13.52
C GLU A 641 6.01 -8.23 -12.91
N ASN A 642 6.04 -7.24 -11.99
CA ASN A 642 4.83 -6.73 -11.36
C ASN A 642 3.78 -6.35 -12.41
N GLU A 643 2.55 -6.82 -12.20
CA GLU A 643 1.40 -6.41 -13.01
C GLU A 643 1.22 -4.89 -12.87
N LYS A 644 1.20 -4.18 -14.00
CA LYS A 644 1.03 -2.74 -14.05
C LYS A 644 -0.33 -2.43 -14.66
N ILE A 645 -1.20 -1.83 -13.86
CA ILE A 645 -2.49 -1.34 -14.35
C ILE A 645 -2.33 0.17 -14.52
N ASN A 646 -2.02 0.54 -15.76
CA ASN A 646 -1.80 1.92 -16.14
C ASN A 646 -3.15 2.56 -16.49
N LEU A 647 -3.39 3.76 -15.96
CA LEU A 647 -4.48 4.58 -16.47
C LEU A 647 -4.10 5.02 -17.89
N ILE A 648 -5.02 4.85 -18.83
CA ILE A 648 -4.93 5.43 -20.18
C ILE A 648 -5.06 6.95 -20.01
N LYS A 649 -3.95 7.64 -19.69
CA LYS A 649 -3.94 9.11 -19.68
C LYS A 649 -3.84 9.55 -21.14
N ILE A 650 -4.95 10.05 -21.67
CA ILE A 650 -4.95 10.81 -22.92
C ILE A 650 -4.45 12.20 -22.54
N ASP A 651 -3.28 12.62 -23.04
CA ASP A 651 -2.94 14.04 -23.01
C ASP A 651 -3.72 14.72 -24.14
N PRO A 652 -4.77 15.50 -23.84
CA PRO A 652 -5.57 16.14 -24.86
C PRO A 652 -4.74 17.09 -25.73
N LYS A 653 -3.63 17.65 -25.22
CA LYS A 653 -2.77 18.58 -25.97
C LYS A 653 -2.14 17.91 -27.19
N ILE A 654 -1.74 16.65 -27.07
CA ILE A 654 -1.10 15.92 -28.17
C ILE A 654 -2.13 15.64 -29.28
N ASN A 655 -3.36 15.28 -28.91
CA ASN A 655 -4.45 15.06 -29.86
C ASN A 655 -4.86 16.38 -30.53
N PHE A 656 -5.05 17.45 -29.76
CA PHE A 656 -5.38 18.78 -30.32
C PHE A 656 -4.26 19.34 -31.19
N ALA A 657 -2.99 19.09 -30.87
CA ALA A 657 -1.87 19.47 -31.72
C ALA A 657 -1.87 18.69 -33.04
N ALA A 658 -2.13 17.38 -32.99
CA ALA A 658 -2.24 16.54 -34.18
C ALA A 658 -3.40 17.02 -35.08
N GLU A 659 -4.56 17.27 -34.50
CA GLU A 659 -5.74 17.79 -35.19
C GLU A 659 -5.48 19.17 -35.80
N ARG A 660 -4.90 20.11 -35.04
CA ARG A 660 -4.55 21.45 -35.52
C ARG A 660 -3.60 21.38 -36.72
N THR A 661 -2.57 20.54 -36.66
CA THR A 661 -1.65 20.38 -37.78
C THR A 661 -2.33 19.80 -39.03
N PHE A 662 -3.20 18.81 -38.86
CA PHE A 662 -4.01 18.27 -39.97
C PHE A 662 -4.90 19.35 -40.60
N LEU A 663 -5.65 20.10 -39.77
CA LEU A 663 -6.52 21.18 -40.25
C LEU A 663 -5.75 22.27 -40.99
N HIS A 664 -4.55 22.64 -40.53
CA HIS A 664 -3.71 23.61 -41.24
C HIS A 664 -3.32 23.15 -42.64
N TYR A 665 -2.85 21.91 -42.81
CA TYR A 665 -2.47 21.39 -44.13
C TYR A 665 -3.68 21.15 -45.03
N ALA A 666 -4.83 20.76 -44.47
CA ALA A 666 -6.09 20.68 -45.21
C ALA A 666 -6.50 22.06 -45.74
N ILE A 667 -6.40 23.12 -44.92
CA ILE A 667 -6.68 24.50 -45.35
C ILE A 667 -5.75 24.93 -46.52
N VAL A 668 -4.46 24.56 -46.48
CA VAL A 668 -3.53 24.86 -47.58
C VAL A 668 -3.97 24.18 -48.89
N SER A 669 -4.43 22.93 -48.84
CA SER A 669 -4.96 22.24 -50.03
C SER A 669 -6.19 22.95 -50.61
N VAL A 670 -7.07 23.45 -49.75
CA VAL A 670 -8.24 24.26 -50.16
C VAL A 670 -7.78 25.55 -50.85
N TYR A 671 -6.80 26.27 -50.32
CA TYR A 671 -6.26 27.46 -51.00
C TYR A 671 -5.66 27.17 -52.37
N ILE A 672 -4.95 26.05 -52.53
CA ILE A 672 -4.40 25.64 -53.84
C ILE A 672 -5.55 25.32 -54.82
N THR A 673 -6.62 24.65 -54.37
CA THR A 673 -7.79 24.43 -55.24
C THR A 673 -8.48 25.74 -55.62
N LEU A 674 -8.61 26.68 -54.68
CA LEU A 674 -9.22 27.97 -54.95
C LEU A 674 -8.40 28.77 -55.97
N LEU A 675 -7.07 28.71 -55.88
CA LEU A 675 -6.15 29.29 -56.86
C LEU A 675 -6.33 28.64 -58.24
N ALA A 676 -6.44 27.31 -58.31
CA ALA A 676 -6.68 26.61 -59.57
C ALA A 676 -8.02 27.01 -60.22
N LEU A 677 -9.09 27.11 -59.42
CA LEU A 677 -10.42 27.56 -59.87
C LEU A 677 -10.41 29.03 -60.32
N PHE A 678 -9.66 29.88 -59.62
CA PHE A 678 -9.47 31.28 -60.01
C PHE A 678 -8.78 31.37 -61.37
N LEU A 679 -7.71 30.60 -61.59
CA LEU A 679 -7.01 30.55 -62.88
C LEU A 679 -7.91 30.03 -64.02
N ASP A 680 -8.83 29.10 -63.74
CA ASP A 680 -9.78 28.62 -64.73
C ASP A 680 -10.77 29.70 -65.19
N ARG A 681 -11.14 30.65 -64.30
CA ARG A 681 -12.02 31.78 -64.66
C ARG A 681 -11.35 32.83 -65.56
N TYR A 682 -10.03 32.98 -65.51
CA TYR A 682 -9.28 33.98 -66.30
C TYR A 682 -8.66 33.41 -67.60
N LYS A 683 -9.25 32.33 -68.07
CA LYS A 683 -8.70 31.52 -69.14
C LYS A 683 -8.99 32.13 -70.51
N ASN A 684 -8.04 32.92 -71.00
CA ASN A 684 -7.97 33.28 -72.41
C ASN A 684 -7.66 32.03 -73.26
N LYS A 685 -7.84 32.11 -74.59
CA LYS A 685 -7.73 31.05 -75.63
C LYS A 685 -6.41 30.21 -75.66
N ASN A 686 -5.59 30.22 -74.61
CA ASN A 686 -4.37 29.45 -74.45
C ASN A 686 -4.65 28.03 -73.93
N THR A 687 -4.34 27.03 -74.75
CA THR A 687 -4.40 25.60 -74.40
C THR A 687 -3.44 25.21 -73.27
N ASN A 688 -2.37 25.98 -73.04
CA ASN A 688 -1.30 25.61 -72.09
C ASN A 688 -1.61 25.94 -70.62
N ILE A 689 -2.59 26.80 -70.34
CA ILE A 689 -3.02 27.13 -68.96
C ILE A 689 -3.74 25.93 -68.32
N TYR A 690 -4.40 25.08 -69.13
CA TYR A 690 -5.02 23.85 -68.68
C TYR A 690 -4.03 22.90 -67.99
N LEU A 691 -2.80 22.78 -68.50
CA LEU A 691 -1.77 21.93 -67.89
C LEU A 691 -1.40 22.42 -66.48
N VAL A 692 -1.29 23.74 -66.29
CA VAL A 692 -1.00 24.34 -64.98
C VAL A 692 -2.15 24.12 -64.00
N ILE A 693 -3.40 24.27 -64.45
CA ILE A 693 -4.59 24.02 -63.61
C ILE A 693 -4.64 22.55 -63.19
N ILE A 694 -4.40 21.62 -64.12
CA ILE A 694 -4.38 20.17 -63.84
C ILE A 694 -3.27 19.83 -62.82
N LEU A 695 -2.07 20.40 -62.99
CA LEU A 695 -0.97 20.24 -62.04
C LEU A 695 -1.32 20.79 -60.64
N LEU A 696 -1.95 21.97 -60.55
CA LEU A 696 -2.40 22.55 -59.27
C LEU A 696 -3.48 21.68 -58.59
N LEU A 697 -4.38 21.08 -59.36
CA LEU A 697 -5.38 20.16 -58.82
C LEU A 697 -4.75 18.85 -58.32
N ILE A 698 -3.80 18.27 -59.07
CA ILE A 698 -3.05 17.07 -58.65
C ILE A 698 -2.25 17.34 -57.38
N THR A 699 -1.57 18.48 -57.31
CA THR A 699 -0.79 18.87 -56.12
C THR A 699 -1.68 19.10 -54.90
N SER A 700 -2.85 19.73 -55.07
CA SER A 700 -3.83 19.88 -54.00
C SER A 700 -4.34 18.51 -53.49
N PHE A 701 -4.73 17.63 -54.40
CA PHE A 701 -5.25 16.30 -54.06
C PHE A 701 -4.20 15.44 -53.35
N SER A 702 -2.95 15.44 -53.85
CA SER A 702 -1.82 14.76 -53.24
C SER A 702 -1.49 15.31 -51.84
N SER A 703 -1.55 16.64 -51.65
CA SER A 703 -1.40 17.29 -50.34
C SER A 703 -2.45 16.83 -49.33
N LEU A 704 -3.72 16.80 -49.74
CA LEU A 704 -4.83 16.39 -48.87
C LEU A 704 -4.69 14.93 -48.43
N ILE A 705 -4.44 14.01 -49.39
CA ILE A 705 -4.22 12.59 -49.09
C ILE A 705 -3.02 12.40 -48.16
N SER A 706 -1.90 13.07 -48.44
CA SER A 706 -0.70 13.02 -47.61
C SER A 706 -0.99 13.47 -46.19
N SER A 707 -1.65 14.62 -46.02
CA SER A 707 -2.01 15.16 -44.70
C SER A 707 -2.91 14.21 -43.89
N TYR A 708 -3.87 13.55 -44.54
CA TYR A 708 -4.75 12.57 -43.92
C TYR A 708 -4.01 11.30 -43.53
N PHE A 709 -3.14 10.78 -44.40
CA PHE A 709 -2.31 9.62 -44.10
C PHE A 709 -1.36 9.88 -42.91
N PHE A 710 -0.73 11.05 -42.86
CA PHE A 710 0.13 11.42 -41.74
C PHE A 710 -0.64 11.63 -40.44
N PHE A 711 -1.86 12.15 -40.50
CA PHE A 711 -2.75 12.23 -39.35
C PHE A 711 -3.07 10.83 -38.80
N LEU A 712 -3.44 9.87 -39.66
CA LEU A 712 -3.68 8.49 -39.27
C LEU A 712 -2.42 7.83 -38.69
N LYS A 713 -1.26 7.99 -39.33
CA LYS A 713 0.02 7.48 -38.84
C LYS A 713 0.39 8.07 -37.48
N ARG A 714 0.18 9.37 -37.27
CA ARG A 714 0.41 10.06 -35.99
C ARG A 714 -0.55 9.55 -34.93
N ASN A 715 -1.83 9.37 -35.24
CA ASN A 715 -2.81 8.76 -34.34
C ASN A 715 -2.45 7.32 -33.97
N HIS A 716 -1.95 6.52 -34.92
CA HIS A 716 -1.47 5.17 -34.64
C HIS A 716 -0.24 5.16 -33.73
N ILE A 717 0.71 6.07 -33.94
CA ILE A 717 1.89 6.23 -33.07
C ILE A 717 1.47 6.69 -31.66
N ILE A 718 0.53 7.65 -31.57
CA ILE A 718 -0.05 8.11 -30.30
C ILE A 718 -0.73 6.92 -29.61
N GLN A 719 -1.50 6.10 -30.35
CA GLN A 719 -2.14 4.89 -29.85
C GLN A 719 -1.14 3.85 -29.33
N LYS A 720 -0.04 3.59 -30.04
CA LYS A 720 1.02 2.68 -29.56
C LYS A 720 1.78 3.22 -28.34
N ARG A 721 1.88 4.54 -28.17
CA ARG A 721 2.38 5.12 -26.91
C ARG A 721 1.39 4.93 -25.74
N LYS A 722 0.08 4.75 -26.02
CA LYS A 722 -0.93 4.44 -24.98
C LYS A 722 -0.65 3.10 -24.27
N THR A 723 0.06 2.16 -24.90
CA THR A 723 0.33 0.82 -24.36
C THR A 723 1.67 0.70 -23.61
N GLY A 724 2.52 1.73 -23.61
CA GLY A 724 3.71 1.79 -22.77
C GLY A 724 4.92 0.96 -23.23
N GLU A 725 5.06 0.63 -24.53
CA GLU A 725 6.26 -0.01 -25.07
C GLU A 725 7.50 0.89 -24.93
N SER A 726 8.53 0.42 -24.20
CA SER A 726 9.72 1.22 -23.85
C SER A 726 10.57 1.64 -25.06
N THR A 727 10.48 0.94 -26.18
CA THR A 727 11.27 1.15 -27.40
C THR A 727 10.81 2.34 -28.24
N THR A 728 9.65 2.95 -27.95
CA THR A 728 9.03 3.98 -28.80
C THR A 728 9.10 5.41 -28.25
N LYS A 729 9.72 5.61 -27.09
CA LYS A 729 9.82 6.92 -26.41
C LYS A 729 10.53 8.00 -27.23
N HIS A 730 11.30 7.64 -28.26
CA HIS A 730 12.12 8.57 -29.04
C HIS A 730 11.75 8.65 -30.53
N ARG A 731 10.67 8.03 -30.99
CA ARG A 731 10.22 8.19 -32.38
C ARG A 731 9.67 9.61 -32.58
N ARG A 732 10.32 10.40 -33.42
CA ARG A 732 9.88 11.76 -33.80
C ARG A 732 8.49 11.72 -34.45
N PHE A 733 7.68 12.74 -34.16
CA PHE A 733 6.32 12.89 -34.68
C PHE A 733 6.25 13.46 -36.09
N ASP A 734 7.37 13.98 -36.59
CA ASP A 734 7.42 14.81 -37.79
C ASP A 734 8.03 14.04 -38.95
N SER A 735 7.41 14.15 -40.12
CA SER A 735 7.99 13.70 -41.39
C SER A 735 8.67 14.89 -42.05
N PHE A 736 10.01 14.90 -42.07
CA PHE A 736 10.79 15.95 -42.73
C PHE A 736 10.46 16.07 -44.24
N TYR A 737 10.20 14.94 -44.90
CA TYR A 737 10.08 14.87 -46.36
C TYR A 737 8.76 15.39 -46.92
N SER A 738 7.65 15.33 -46.17
CA SER A 738 6.33 15.68 -46.72
C SER A 738 6.16 17.16 -47.07
N PRO A 739 6.52 18.13 -46.21
CA PRO A 739 6.45 19.55 -46.55
C PRO A 739 7.40 19.92 -47.69
N LEU A 740 8.55 19.25 -47.78
CA LEU A 740 9.56 19.47 -48.80
C LEU A 740 9.07 19.05 -50.19
N ILE A 741 8.45 17.86 -50.30
CA ILE A 741 7.87 17.37 -51.56
C ILE A 741 6.76 18.31 -52.05
N LEU A 742 5.88 18.77 -51.14
CA LEU A 742 4.79 19.70 -51.47
C LEU A 742 5.34 21.06 -51.93
N LEU A 743 6.37 21.58 -51.27
CA LEU A 743 7.04 22.82 -51.64
C LEU A 743 7.68 22.72 -53.03
N VAL A 744 8.36 21.61 -53.34
CA VAL A 744 8.97 21.38 -54.66
C VAL A 744 7.90 21.33 -55.76
N LEU A 745 6.80 20.61 -55.54
CA LEU A 745 5.70 20.52 -56.49
C LEU A 745 5.01 21.87 -56.73
N LEU A 746 4.82 22.66 -55.68
CA LEU A 746 4.21 23.99 -55.75
C LEU A 746 5.14 24.98 -56.46
N LEU A 747 6.43 24.97 -56.15
CA LEU A 747 7.44 25.77 -56.87
C LEU A 747 7.49 25.40 -58.34
N PHE A 748 7.48 24.10 -58.67
CA PHE A 748 7.45 23.65 -60.06
C PHE A 748 6.22 24.17 -60.80
N SER A 749 5.03 24.11 -60.17
CA SER A 749 3.80 24.64 -60.77
C SER A 749 3.83 26.16 -60.96
N ILE A 750 4.44 26.91 -60.04
CA ILE A 750 4.59 28.37 -60.15
C ILE A 750 5.60 28.73 -61.24
N ILE A 751 6.76 28.07 -61.27
CA ILE A 751 7.80 28.29 -62.29
C ILE A 751 7.24 28.01 -63.69
N LEU A 752 6.47 26.92 -63.83
CA LEU A 752 5.82 26.58 -65.09
C LEU A 752 4.75 27.63 -65.48
N SER A 753 3.99 28.14 -64.50
CA SER A 753 3.05 29.24 -64.71
C SER A 753 3.75 30.52 -65.18
N ILE A 754 4.92 30.86 -64.60
CA ILE A 754 5.72 32.03 -64.98
C ILE A 754 6.30 31.83 -66.39
N TYR A 755 6.88 30.66 -66.67
CA TYR A 755 7.46 30.32 -67.96
C TYR A 755 6.44 30.46 -69.11
N PHE A 756 5.23 29.91 -68.94
CA PHE A 756 4.18 30.04 -69.96
C PHE A 756 3.63 31.46 -70.10
N ASN A 757 3.69 32.28 -69.05
CA ASN A 757 3.33 33.70 -69.14
C ASN A 757 4.42 34.56 -69.81
N PHE A 758 5.69 34.26 -69.61
CA PHE A 758 6.81 35.06 -70.15
C PHE A 758 7.20 34.69 -71.59
N ASN A 759 7.05 33.43 -72.01
CA ASN A 759 7.27 33.02 -73.41
C ASN A 759 6.28 33.65 -74.42
N LEU A 760 5.30 34.43 -73.96
CA LEU A 760 4.38 35.19 -74.80
C LEU A 760 4.98 36.48 -75.37
N LYS A 761 6.13 36.97 -74.90
CA LYS A 761 6.79 38.16 -75.49
C LYS A 761 7.77 37.85 -76.62
N ALA A 762 8.00 36.58 -76.94
CA ALA A 762 8.95 36.16 -77.98
C ALA A 762 8.26 35.40 -79.12
N LYS A 763 7.43 36.09 -79.90
CA LYS A 763 7.23 35.75 -81.32
C LYS A 763 7.50 37.02 -82.13
N PRO A 764 8.45 37.01 -83.08
CA PRO A 764 8.71 38.17 -83.91
C PRO A 764 7.54 38.40 -84.87
N LEU A 765 7.18 39.67 -85.05
CA LEU A 765 6.37 40.12 -86.18
C LEU A 765 7.12 39.78 -87.48
N ILE A 766 6.43 39.16 -88.45
CA ILE A 766 6.83 39.22 -89.87
C ILE A 766 6.40 40.57 -90.39
#